data_AF-A0A3A6EQ20-F1
#
_entry.id   AF-A0A3A6EQ20-F1
#
_cell.length_a   1.000
_cell.length_b   1.000
_cell.length_c   1.000
_cell.angle_alpha   90.00
_cell.angle_beta   90.00
_cell.angle_gamma   90.00
#
_symmetry.space_group_name_H-M   'P 1'
#
loop_
_entity.id
_entity.type
_entity.pdbx_description
1 polymer ?
#
loop_
_entity_poly.entity_id
_entity_poly.type
_entity_poly.pdbx_seq_one_letter_code
_entity_poly.pdbx_strand_id
1 'polypeptide(L)'
;MDTNGRRERVKLHIYNKTDGIEHFHQDIELLYVLEGTLEVTSGEETVHLEAEDIFVLNANKHHMLNGSENVLFLQLSILYQTVSDVLQSGDVIFWCNSTNDKSERYEELRKILKVLLKHYVEMKGDTANFGHIALCYRVLDNLSMYFLVRTSDKEMLDEQDKFDERIRQINNYIRANYSQPISLKELADQLYLSNGYLSRFFKRNYGMSFAEYLTNVRLFHAVDDLLYTSTPITRIAYDNGFASVAVFNKIFKNAYGETPSAFRKKAKSQKDAAGQEEKDEVLEKRLEQYLISENEEEETQTVDVCSNRYSVCEEKELPRYWGRMLNVGSAADLLRSEIREHVMLLKEALKFEYVRFWNLFSKEMLISLDGSGEYNFSRLDSVLDFVLAQGLKPHIEIGQKPKVIVFAVQKSEYEGTTKDVPFPDEEKWQDVLTAMMQHLARRYGRAELDTWRMELWFNECEWGRPGTSDTYFRLFEILYRTVRQYSDSLEVGGCGIRLDCKLDSRREFYRRWKAREIQPDFLSIIYFAYDRGEEQQDMYAKRSTDDACMKHWLEREIDLLNEAGLGNIKRYLTEWNLTFSERNYINDTCFKGAYIIKNILDLYGMVDDMGYFIGSDRISESYDSQELLYGGTGLMTRDGILKPAGFAFEFLQRLYPYYIGKGANYLITTDRHDSYGIICHNQRKLGYIYYLTKEDELEKESLWKYFEDRDTLDLQLELNDLPNGTYQIKTYCINIKNGNVMNIWKEMAYEKELSRNDIKYFRRMCEPKLTIRKQDVEDAALKLNIPMQYNEIAFIRVRKLA
;
A
#
# COMPACT_ATOMS: atom_id res chain seq x y z
N MET A 1 -5.62 -3.28 -22.04
CA MET A 1 -6.14 -3.13 -23.43
C MET A 1 -6.85 -1.80 -23.57
N ASP A 2 -6.14 -0.76 -24.03
CA ASP A 2 -6.78 0.50 -24.43
C ASP A 2 -7.19 0.38 -25.90
N THR A 3 -8.50 0.46 -26.17
CA THR A 3 -9.11 0.31 -27.51
C THR A 3 -9.07 1.60 -28.33
N ASN A 4 -8.41 2.65 -27.85
CA ASN A 4 -8.08 3.83 -28.63
C ASN A 4 -6.60 3.83 -29.00
N GLY A 5 -6.30 3.56 -30.29
CA GLY A 5 -4.96 3.61 -30.86
C GLY A 5 -4.32 5.00 -30.86
N ARG A 6 -4.12 5.62 -29.70
CA ARG A 6 -3.28 6.82 -29.53
C ARG A 6 -1.84 6.38 -29.26
N ARG A 7 -0.91 6.98 -29.99
CA ARG A 7 0.54 6.85 -29.74
C ARG A 7 0.85 7.43 -28.36
N GLU A 8 1.60 6.69 -27.55
CA GLU A 8 2.11 7.17 -26.26
C GLU A 8 3.01 8.39 -26.48
N ARG A 9 2.83 9.44 -25.66
CA ARG A 9 3.55 10.73 -25.81
C ARG A 9 5.02 10.63 -25.41
N VAL A 10 5.31 9.77 -24.44
CA VAL A 10 6.62 9.45 -23.92
C VAL A 10 6.65 7.95 -23.71
N LYS A 11 7.69 7.27 -24.20
CA LYS A 11 7.84 5.82 -24.12
C LYS A 11 9.20 5.46 -23.54
N LEU A 12 9.21 4.63 -22.52
CA LEU A 12 10.43 4.14 -21.86
C LEU A 12 10.73 2.72 -22.34
N HIS A 13 11.98 2.46 -22.70
CA HIS A 13 12.52 1.14 -22.98
C HIS A 13 13.83 0.92 -22.26
N ILE A 14 14.07 -0.33 -21.84
CA ILE A 14 15.35 -0.77 -21.30
C ILE A 14 15.99 -1.72 -22.29
N TYR A 15 17.27 -1.50 -22.59
CA TYR A 15 18.02 -2.30 -23.55
C TYR A 15 19.26 -2.91 -22.88
N ASN A 16 19.52 -4.18 -23.16
CA ASN A 16 20.74 -4.89 -22.75
C ASN A 16 21.66 -5.29 -23.92
N LYS A 17 21.29 -4.89 -25.15
CA LYS A 17 22.07 -5.09 -26.36
C LYS A 17 21.61 -4.12 -27.44
N THR A 18 22.52 -3.71 -28.32
CA THR A 18 22.19 -3.06 -29.58
C THR A 18 22.97 -3.73 -30.71
N ASP A 19 22.28 -4.18 -31.74
CA ASP A 19 22.90 -4.61 -32.99
C ASP A 19 22.86 -3.37 -33.89
N GLY A 20 24.01 -2.80 -34.29
CA GLY A 20 24.16 -1.48 -34.95
C GLY A 20 23.26 -1.21 -36.15
N ILE A 21 21.98 -0.94 -35.89
CA ILE A 21 20.94 -0.62 -36.85
C ILE A 21 20.88 0.90 -36.94
N GLU A 22 20.87 1.42 -38.18
CA GLU A 22 20.67 2.84 -38.43
C GLU A 22 19.21 3.21 -38.08
N HIS A 23 19.04 4.16 -37.15
CA HIS A 23 17.74 4.63 -36.71
C HIS A 23 17.45 6.04 -37.25
N PHE A 24 16.27 6.20 -37.83
CA PHE A 24 15.72 7.51 -38.21
C PHE A 24 14.30 7.64 -37.64
N HIS A 25 14.13 8.53 -36.66
CA HIS A 25 12.81 8.89 -36.12
C HIS A 25 12.71 10.40 -35.89
N GLN A 26 11.48 10.90 -35.82
CA GLN A 26 11.17 12.30 -35.52
C GLN A 26 11.06 12.58 -34.01
N ASP A 27 11.31 11.59 -33.16
CA ASP A 27 11.23 11.71 -31.70
C ASP A 27 12.56 12.21 -31.12
N ILE A 28 12.49 12.85 -29.96
CA ILE A 28 13.66 13.18 -29.13
C ILE A 28 13.95 11.95 -28.27
N GLU A 29 15.21 11.56 -28.14
CA GLU A 29 15.59 10.42 -27.29
C GLU A 29 16.55 10.84 -26.20
N LEU A 30 16.22 10.47 -24.96
CA LEU A 30 17.14 10.55 -23.84
C LEU A 30 17.69 9.16 -23.56
N LEU A 31 19.02 9.05 -23.55
CA LEU A 31 19.78 7.85 -23.23
C LEU A 31 20.41 8.02 -21.86
N TYR A 32 20.31 7.00 -21.00
CA TYR A 32 20.97 6.95 -19.69
C TYR A 32 21.58 5.57 -19.47
N VAL A 33 22.91 5.50 -19.36
CA VAL A 33 23.65 4.23 -19.25
C VAL A 33 23.72 3.79 -17.78
N LEU A 34 23.23 2.59 -17.49
CA LEU A 34 23.20 1.99 -16.16
C LEU A 34 24.43 1.09 -15.92
N GLU A 35 24.79 0.28 -16.93
CA GLU A 35 25.97 -0.59 -16.90
C GLU A 35 26.64 -0.65 -18.27
N GLY A 36 27.95 -0.90 -18.29
CA GLY A 36 28.73 -1.03 -19.51
C GLY A 36 29.00 0.30 -20.21
N THR A 37 29.15 0.27 -21.54
CA THR A 37 29.44 1.45 -22.36
C THR A 37 28.57 1.48 -23.61
N LEU A 38 28.19 2.67 -24.06
CA LEU A 38 27.37 2.89 -25.25
C LEU A 38 28.02 3.92 -26.17
N GLU A 39 28.23 3.56 -27.43
CA GLU A 39 28.72 4.47 -28.48
C GLU A 39 27.56 4.94 -29.35
N VAL A 40 27.44 6.26 -29.50
CA VAL A 40 26.37 6.93 -30.26
C VAL A 40 27.00 7.70 -31.42
N THR A 41 26.73 7.28 -32.65
CA THR A 41 27.20 7.97 -33.87
C THR A 41 26.05 8.74 -34.50
N SER A 42 26.20 10.05 -34.74
CA SER A 42 25.22 10.87 -35.47
C SER A 42 25.93 11.84 -36.43
N GLY A 43 25.79 11.61 -37.74
CA GLY A 43 26.52 12.37 -38.75
C GLY A 43 28.03 12.08 -38.72
N GLU A 44 28.86 13.10 -38.54
CA GLU A 44 30.33 12.99 -38.40
C GLU A 44 30.79 12.90 -36.93
N GLU A 45 29.86 13.02 -35.97
CA GLU A 45 30.16 13.02 -34.55
C GLU A 45 29.88 11.65 -33.91
N THR A 46 30.82 11.20 -33.07
CA THR A 46 30.70 9.99 -32.25
C THR A 46 30.88 10.38 -30.78
N VAL A 47 29.93 9.98 -29.94
CA VAL A 47 29.97 10.19 -28.49
C VAL A 47 30.07 8.83 -27.80
N HIS A 48 31.01 8.69 -26.87
CA HIS A 48 31.18 7.49 -26.04
C HIS A 48 30.62 7.77 -24.65
N LEU A 49 29.66 6.96 -24.22
CA LEU A 49 28.97 7.06 -22.93
C LEU A 49 29.43 5.91 -22.02
N GLU A 50 29.77 6.22 -20.78
CA GLU A 50 30.04 5.26 -19.70
C GLU A 50 28.84 5.17 -18.74
N ALA A 51 28.90 4.29 -17.76
CA ALA A 51 27.87 4.22 -16.72
C ALA A 51 27.67 5.60 -16.04
N GLU A 52 26.41 5.94 -15.76
CA GLU A 52 25.94 7.23 -15.24
C GLU A 52 25.90 8.41 -16.24
N ASP A 53 26.32 8.21 -17.48
CA ASP A 53 26.20 9.24 -18.52
C ASP A 53 24.78 9.36 -19.10
N ILE A 54 24.40 10.62 -19.38
CA ILE A 54 23.13 11.01 -19.98
C ILE A 54 23.39 11.77 -21.28
N PHE A 55 22.70 11.36 -22.35
CA PHE A 55 22.80 12.00 -23.65
C PHE A 55 21.42 12.17 -24.29
N VAL A 56 21.15 13.34 -24.88
CA VAL A 56 19.93 13.60 -25.64
C VAL A 56 20.20 13.70 -27.14
N LEU A 57 19.57 12.80 -27.90
CA LEU A 57 19.46 12.83 -29.34
C LEU A 57 18.23 13.66 -29.74
N ASN A 58 18.47 14.81 -30.37
CA ASN A 58 17.39 15.67 -30.85
C ASN A 58 16.72 15.10 -32.12
N ALA A 59 15.45 15.46 -32.33
CA ALA A 59 14.63 14.96 -33.43
C ALA A 59 15.23 15.18 -34.82
N ASN A 60 14.90 14.28 -35.76
CA ASN A 60 15.32 14.31 -37.18
C ASN A 60 16.82 14.09 -37.44
N LYS A 61 17.55 13.48 -36.50
CA LYS A 61 18.94 13.06 -36.70
C LYS A 61 19.05 11.57 -36.99
N HIS A 62 19.77 11.22 -38.06
CA HIS A 62 20.25 9.85 -38.27
C HIS A 62 21.27 9.51 -37.19
N HIS A 63 21.12 8.36 -36.56
CA HIS A 63 22.10 7.88 -35.58
C HIS A 63 22.17 6.35 -35.52
N MET A 64 23.25 5.87 -34.91
CA MET A 64 23.55 4.46 -34.69
C MET A 64 24.02 4.27 -33.24
N LEU A 65 23.55 3.19 -32.60
CA LEU A 65 23.85 2.84 -31.22
C LEU A 65 24.62 1.51 -31.16
N ASN A 66 25.83 1.52 -30.59
CA ASN A 66 26.66 0.33 -30.41
C ASN A 66 27.02 0.14 -28.92
N GLY A 67 26.41 -0.84 -28.28
CA GLY A 67 26.67 -1.16 -26.86
C GLY A 67 27.74 -2.24 -26.67
N SER A 68 28.38 -2.24 -25.50
CA SER A 68 29.24 -3.34 -25.05
C SER A 68 28.45 -4.64 -24.77
N GLU A 69 29.15 -5.77 -24.64
CA GLU A 69 28.51 -7.08 -24.35
C GLU A 69 27.65 -7.07 -23.08
N ASN A 70 28.01 -6.22 -22.11
CA ASN A 70 27.33 -6.05 -20.84
C ASN A 70 26.62 -4.69 -20.74
N VAL A 71 26.22 -4.06 -21.85
CA VAL A 71 25.50 -2.79 -21.76
C VAL A 71 24.14 -3.00 -21.07
N LEU A 72 23.72 -2.02 -20.27
CA LEU A 72 22.37 -1.86 -19.79
C LEU A 72 22.06 -0.36 -19.79
N PHE A 73 21.03 0.08 -20.51
CA PHE A 73 20.69 1.49 -20.57
C PHE A 73 19.18 1.72 -20.71
N LEU A 74 18.74 2.88 -20.22
CA LEU A 74 17.40 3.40 -20.38
C LEU A 74 17.36 4.30 -21.62
N GLN A 75 16.31 4.13 -22.43
CA GLN A 75 15.96 5.02 -23.54
C GLN A 75 14.55 5.56 -23.33
N LEU A 76 14.42 6.87 -23.27
CA LEU A 76 13.15 7.58 -23.20
C LEU A 76 12.87 8.26 -24.54
N SER A 77 11.96 7.71 -25.34
CA SER A 77 11.49 8.30 -26.60
C SER A 77 10.37 9.29 -26.34
N ILE A 78 10.59 10.55 -26.69
CA ILE A 78 9.69 11.67 -26.46
C ILE A 78 9.17 12.18 -27.80
N LEU A 79 7.85 12.15 -27.98
CA LEU A 79 7.23 12.68 -29.19
C LEU A 79 7.51 14.19 -29.29
N TYR A 80 8.15 14.63 -30.37
CA TYR A 80 8.53 16.04 -30.58
C TYR A 80 7.33 16.99 -30.42
N GLN A 81 6.15 16.57 -30.88
CA GLN A 81 4.91 17.35 -30.77
C GLN A 81 4.53 17.64 -29.32
N THR A 82 4.74 16.70 -28.38
CA THR A 82 4.47 16.91 -26.96
C THR A 82 5.26 18.09 -26.41
N VAL A 83 6.51 18.22 -26.80
CA VAL A 83 7.40 19.30 -26.33
C VAL A 83 7.11 20.60 -27.07
N SER A 84 6.92 20.53 -28.39
CA SER A 84 6.61 21.68 -29.25
C SER A 84 5.29 22.37 -28.85
N ASP A 85 4.25 21.60 -28.52
CA ASP A 85 2.94 22.13 -28.10
C ASP A 85 3.03 22.85 -26.74
N VAL A 86 3.78 22.29 -25.79
CA VAL A 86 3.95 22.87 -24.44
C VAL A 86 4.82 24.13 -24.49
N LEU A 87 5.93 24.09 -25.22
CA LEU A 87 6.86 25.22 -25.34
C LEU A 87 6.41 26.28 -26.35
N GLN A 88 5.37 26.00 -27.13
CA GLN A 88 4.89 26.85 -28.24
C GLN A 88 6.02 27.25 -29.21
N SER A 89 7.02 26.37 -29.39
CA SER A 89 8.18 26.58 -30.25
C SER A 89 8.32 25.47 -31.28
N GLY A 90 8.69 25.84 -32.50
CA GLY A 90 8.98 24.92 -33.61
C GLY A 90 10.48 24.60 -33.79
N ASP A 91 11.33 25.14 -32.93
CA ASP A 91 12.76 24.81 -32.83
C ASP A 91 13.04 24.47 -31.36
N VAL A 92 13.12 23.18 -31.07
CA VAL A 92 13.33 22.65 -29.72
C VAL A 92 14.59 21.81 -29.79
N ILE A 93 15.64 22.31 -29.14
CA ILE A 93 16.93 21.64 -29.05
C ILE A 93 17.28 21.54 -27.57
N PHE A 94 17.52 20.33 -27.11
CA PHE A 94 18.12 20.06 -25.80
C PHE A 94 19.62 19.86 -25.97
N TRP A 95 20.42 20.68 -25.30
CA TRP A 95 21.86 20.49 -25.17
C TRP A 95 22.13 19.71 -23.89
N CYS A 96 22.00 18.39 -23.95
CA CYS A 96 22.24 17.51 -22.82
C CYS A 96 23.25 16.43 -23.21
N ASN A 97 24.52 16.66 -22.85
CA ASN A 97 25.58 15.67 -22.96
C ASN A 97 26.49 15.69 -21.71
N SER A 98 26.34 14.71 -20.82
CA SER A 98 27.10 14.63 -19.57
C SER A 98 28.59 14.37 -19.75
N THR A 99 29.02 13.86 -20.92
CA THR A 99 30.45 13.61 -21.19
C THR A 99 31.25 14.91 -21.21
N ASN A 100 30.58 16.03 -21.47
CA ASN A 100 31.19 17.35 -21.66
C ASN A 100 31.01 18.28 -20.44
N ASP A 101 30.14 17.94 -19.48
CA ASP A 101 29.81 18.78 -18.33
C ASP A 101 29.39 17.92 -17.12
N LYS A 102 30.00 18.19 -15.96
CA LYS A 102 29.72 17.52 -14.67
C LYS A 102 28.86 18.38 -13.72
N SER A 103 28.12 19.35 -14.23
CA SER A 103 27.29 20.24 -13.41
C SER A 103 26.23 19.49 -12.59
N GLU A 104 25.83 20.09 -11.46
CA GLU A 104 24.78 19.58 -10.56
C GLU A 104 23.43 19.31 -11.27
N ARG A 105 23.21 19.91 -12.44
CA ARG A 105 22.02 19.71 -13.28
C ARG A 105 21.87 18.25 -13.74
N TYR A 106 22.98 17.59 -14.07
CA TYR A 106 22.96 16.16 -14.44
C TYR A 106 22.67 15.26 -13.25
N GLU A 107 23.08 15.68 -12.06
CA GLU A 107 22.81 14.95 -10.81
C GLU A 107 21.32 14.98 -10.48
N GLU A 108 20.66 16.12 -10.68
CA GLU A 108 19.20 16.22 -10.55
C GLU A 108 18.47 15.33 -11.56
N LEU A 109 18.91 15.32 -12.82
CA LEU A 109 18.32 14.50 -13.87
C LEU A 109 18.50 13.00 -13.60
N ARG A 110 19.68 12.56 -13.16
CA ARG A 110 19.94 11.16 -12.73
C ARG A 110 18.96 10.73 -11.64
N LYS A 111 18.78 11.54 -10.60
CA LYS A 111 17.83 11.24 -9.51
C LYS A 111 16.41 11.01 -10.03
N ILE A 112 15.94 11.86 -10.95
CA ILE A 112 14.61 11.69 -11.55
C ILE A 112 14.53 10.42 -12.39
N LEU A 113 15.56 10.12 -13.19
CA LEU A 113 15.62 8.92 -14.03
C LEU A 113 15.70 7.63 -13.19
N LYS A 114 16.45 7.62 -12.09
CA LYS A 114 16.51 6.50 -11.14
C LYS A 114 15.14 6.24 -10.49
N VAL A 115 14.42 7.30 -10.08
CA VAL A 115 13.05 7.17 -9.56
C VAL A 115 12.09 6.64 -10.65
N LEU A 116 12.21 7.12 -11.88
CA LEU A 116 11.43 6.62 -13.02
C LEU A 116 11.73 5.13 -13.31
N LEU A 117 12.99 4.71 -13.21
CA LEU A 117 13.42 3.33 -13.41
C LEU A 117 12.89 2.40 -12.31
N LYS A 118 12.99 2.83 -11.04
CA LYS A 118 12.41 2.12 -9.88
C LYS A 118 10.92 1.91 -10.08
N HIS A 119 10.22 2.97 -10.49
CA HIS A 119 8.79 2.90 -10.78
C HIS A 119 8.47 1.94 -11.94
N TYR A 120 9.27 1.94 -13.01
CA TYR A 120 9.09 1.04 -14.16
C TYR A 120 9.20 -0.43 -13.75
N VAL A 121 10.17 -0.79 -12.91
CA VAL A 121 10.35 -2.15 -12.39
C VAL A 121 9.21 -2.55 -11.45
N GLU A 122 8.82 -1.65 -10.55
CA GLU A 122 7.72 -1.89 -9.61
C GLU A 122 6.38 -2.20 -10.31
N MET A 123 6.21 -1.75 -11.55
CA MET A 123 5.01 -1.95 -12.36
C MET A 123 5.07 -3.16 -13.31
N LYS A 124 6.17 -3.93 -13.35
CA LYS A 124 6.36 -5.05 -14.31
C LYS A 124 6.08 -4.65 -15.76
N GLY A 125 6.45 -3.44 -16.15
CA GLY A 125 6.38 -2.98 -17.54
C GLY A 125 4.97 -2.78 -18.16
N ASP A 126 3.85 -3.00 -17.45
CA ASP A 126 2.50 -2.89 -18.04
C ASP A 126 1.54 -1.90 -17.33
N THR A 127 0.78 -1.18 -18.17
CA THR A 127 -0.18 -0.08 -17.94
C THR A 127 0.32 1.24 -17.35
N ALA A 128 0.14 2.32 -18.12
CA ALA A 128 0.36 3.70 -17.69
C ALA A 128 -0.50 4.06 -16.46
N ASN A 129 0.14 4.30 -15.32
CA ASN A 129 -0.49 4.97 -14.18
C ASN A 129 -0.05 6.45 -14.12
N PHE A 130 -0.75 7.25 -13.33
CA PHE A 130 -0.43 8.68 -13.20
C PHE A 130 0.96 8.95 -12.61
N GLY A 131 1.52 8.03 -11.83
CA GLY A 131 2.88 8.12 -11.29
C GLY A 131 3.94 8.09 -12.39
N HIS A 132 3.87 7.09 -13.28
CA HIS A 132 4.75 6.96 -14.43
C HIS A 132 4.66 8.19 -15.34
N ILE A 133 3.43 8.61 -15.65
CA ILE A 133 3.19 9.80 -16.47
C ILE A 133 3.80 11.04 -15.79
N ALA A 134 3.56 11.25 -14.50
CA ALA A 134 4.10 12.39 -13.77
C ALA A 134 5.63 12.41 -13.75
N LEU A 135 6.28 11.25 -13.58
CA LEU A 135 7.74 11.13 -13.61
C LEU A 135 8.29 11.42 -15.01
N CYS A 136 7.66 10.91 -16.08
CA CYS A 136 8.01 11.26 -17.45
C CYS A 136 7.89 12.78 -17.70
N TYR A 137 6.82 13.42 -17.24
CA TYR A 137 6.67 14.87 -17.34
C TYR A 137 7.66 15.64 -16.46
N ARG A 138 8.10 15.09 -15.33
CA ARG A 138 9.16 15.65 -14.49
C ARG A 138 10.52 15.60 -15.18
N VAL A 139 10.82 14.53 -15.92
CA VAL A 139 12.01 14.46 -16.80
C VAL A 139 11.94 15.57 -17.85
N LEU A 140 10.79 15.74 -18.52
CA LEU A 140 10.59 16.80 -19.51
C LEU A 140 10.74 18.21 -18.94
N ASP A 141 10.19 18.44 -17.74
CA ASP A 141 10.31 19.72 -17.03
C ASP A 141 11.78 20.04 -16.72
N ASN A 142 12.51 19.07 -16.16
CA ASN A 142 13.94 19.21 -15.86
C ASN A 142 14.77 19.46 -17.14
N LEU A 143 14.51 18.71 -18.22
CA LEU A 143 15.10 18.95 -19.54
C LEU A 143 14.84 20.37 -20.04
N SER A 144 13.59 20.84 -19.93
CA SER A 144 13.17 22.18 -20.36
C SER A 144 13.80 23.31 -19.55
N MET A 145 14.02 23.07 -18.25
CA MET A 145 14.56 24.06 -17.33
C MET A 145 16.06 24.25 -17.50
N TYR A 146 16.81 23.17 -17.69
CA TYR A 146 18.27 23.18 -17.58
C TYR A 146 19.03 22.98 -18.89
N PHE A 147 18.40 22.32 -19.87
CA PHE A 147 19.08 21.87 -21.09
C PHE A 147 18.46 22.42 -22.37
N LEU A 148 17.31 23.10 -22.30
CA LEU A 148 16.69 23.74 -23.44
C LEU A 148 17.52 24.93 -23.93
N VAL A 149 17.89 24.93 -25.21
CA VAL A 149 18.51 26.07 -25.87
C VAL A 149 17.42 27.06 -26.27
N ARG A 150 17.39 28.25 -25.65
CA ARG A 150 16.39 29.28 -25.99
C ARG A 150 16.86 30.08 -27.20
N THR A 151 15.91 30.54 -28.01
CA THR A 151 16.18 31.38 -29.19
C THR A 151 16.96 32.66 -28.84
N SER A 152 16.83 33.16 -27.61
CA SER A 152 17.58 34.31 -27.08
C SER A 152 19.06 34.06 -26.80
N ASP A 153 19.48 32.79 -26.72
CA ASP A 153 20.80 32.39 -26.24
C ASP A 153 21.76 32.05 -27.40
N LYS A 154 21.28 32.12 -28.65
CA LYS A 154 22.13 32.11 -29.84
C LYS A 154 22.84 33.47 -29.92
N GLU A 155 24.18 33.48 -29.93
CA GLU A 155 24.98 34.71 -30.06
C GLU A 155 24.46 35.61 -31.20
N MET A 156 24.33 36.91 -30.92
CA MET A 156 23.76 37.90 -31.83
C MET A 156 24.58 38.00 -33.13
N LEU A 157 24.12 37.33 -34.18
CA LEU A 157 24.45 37.63 -35.56
C LEU A 157 23.17 38.10 -36.24
N ASP A 158 23.12 39.42 -36.49
CA ASP A 158 21.99 40.27 -36.92
C ASP A 158 21.34 39.89 -38.29
N GLU A 159 21.63 38.71 -38.85
CA GLU A 159 20.99 38.13 -40.03
C GLU A 159 20.14 36.87 -39.73
N GLN A 160 20.23 36.30 -38.51
CA GLN A 160 19.64 35.01 -38.15
C GLN A 160 18.18 35.10 -37.64
N ASP A 161 17.74 36.25 -37.14
CA ASP A 161 16.33 36.46 -36.71
C ASP A 161 15.33 36.36 -37.87
N LYS A 162 15.72 36.85 -39.06
CA LYS A 162 14.92 36.68 -40.29
C LYS A 162 14.98 35.25 -40.83
N PHE A 163 15.98 34.48 -40.43
CA PHE A 163 16.21 33.10 -40.86
C PHE A 163 15.39 32.11 -40.00
N ASP A 164 15.40 32.27 -38.68
CA ASP A 164 14.65 31.42 -37.75
C ASP A 164 13.13 31.64 -37.88
N GLU A 165 12.69 32.90 -38.05
CA GLU A 165 11.30 33.21 -38.40
C GLU A 165 10.93 32.59 -39.76
N ARG A 166 11.88 32.48 -40.70
CA ARG A 166 11.63 31.86 -42.00
C ARG A 166 11.46 30.35 -41.91
N ILE A 167 12.29 29.65 -41.15
CA ILE A 167 12.14 28.21 -40.90
C ILE A 167 10.78 27.94 -40.25
N ARG A 168 10.41 28.74 -39.24
CA ARG A 168 9.13 28.62 -38.53
C ARG A 168 7.94 28.77 -39.49
N GLN A 169 7.95 29.79 -40.34
CA GLN A 169 6.89 30.02 -41.33
C GLN A 169 6.81 28.88 -42.36
N ILE A 170 7.96 28.36 -42.81
CA ILE A 170 8.04 27.20 -43.72
C ILE A 170 7.44 25.96 -43.06
N ASN A 171 7.85 25.62 -41.84
CA ASN A 171 7.39 24.44 -41.12
C ASN A 171 5.88 24.52 -40.81
N ASN A 172 5.40 25.68 -40.36
CA ASN A 172 3.98 25.89 -40.08
C ASN A 172 3.12 25.75 -41.35
N TYR A 173 3.57 26.31 -42.47
CA TYR A 173 2.86 26.16 -43.73
C TYR A 173 2.83 24.71 -44.20
N ILE A 174 3.95 24.00 -44.13
CA ILE A 174 4.02 22.58 -44.53
C ILE A 174 3.13 21.74 -43.62
N ARG A 175 3.19 21.91 -42.29
CA ARG A 175 2.33 21.17 -41.34
C ARG A 175 0.83 21.40 -41.60
N ALA A 176 0.43 22.63 -41.91
CA ALA A 176 -0.97 22.93 -42.19
C ALA A 176 -1.45 22.42 -43.57
N ASN A 177 -0.53 22.19 -44.52
CA ASN A 177 -0.88 21.95 -45.93
C ASN A 177 -0.25 20.69 -46.55
N TYR A 178 0.44 19.84 -45.78
CA TYR A 178 1.20 18.71 -46.34
C TYR A 178 0.34 17.73 -47.15
N SER A 179 -0.94 17.56 -46.77
CA SER A 179 -1.91 16.69 -47.46
C SER A 179 -2.39 17.28 -48.80
N GLN A 180 -2.13 18.55 -49.08
CA GLN A 180 -2.49 19.23 -50.32
C GLN A 180 -1.32 19.21 -51.32
N PRO A 181 -1.55 19.30 -52.64
CA PRO A 181 -0.51 19.31 -53.67
C PRO A 181 0.27 20.63 -53.69
N ILE A 182 1.02 20.91 -52.63
CA ILE A 182 1.82 22.13 -52.50
C ILE A 182 3.13 22.05 -53.28
N SER A 183 3.49 23.14 -53.95
CA SER A 183 4.74 23.29 -54.69
C SER A 183 5.71 24.25 -54.01
N LEU A 184 7.00 24.14 -54.35
CA LEU A 184 8.02 25.09 -53.88
C LEU A 184 7.67 26.54 -54.26
N LYS A 185 7.03 26.72 -55.43
CA LYS A 185 6.58 28.02 -55.91
C LYS A 185 5.48 28.60 -55.02
N GLU A 186 4.46 27.81 -54.68
CA GLU A 186 3.37 28.26 -53.81
C GLU A 186 3.87 28.60 -52.41
N LEU A 187 4.78 27.80 -51.86
CA LEU A 187 5.43 28.10 -50.58
C LEU A 187 6.26 29.40 -50.69
N ALA A 188 6.96 29.61 -51.81
CA ALA A 188 7.71 30.84 -52.04
C ALA A 188 6.77 32.06 -52.14
N ASP A 189 5.66 31.95 -52.88
CA ASP A 189 4.67 33.02 -53.05
C ASP A 189 4.00 33.37 -51.71
N GLN A 190 3.60 32.37 -50.91
CA GLN A 190 3.00 32.58 -49.58
C GLN A 190 3.95 33.29 -48.61
N LEU A 191 5.25 33.04 -48.73
CA LEU A 191 6.28 33.63 -47.88
C LEU A 191 6.88 34.91 -48.46
N TYR A 192 6.36 35.40 -49.59
CA TYR A 192 6.89 36.54 -50.35
C TYR A 192 8.39 36.39 -50.68
N LEU A 193 8.79 35.19 -51.10
CA LEU A 193 10.15 34.80 -51.45
C LEU A 193 10.30 34.42 -52.92
N SER A 194 11.54 34.46 -53.43
CA SER A 194 11.84 33.89 -54.75
C SER A 194 12.01 32.37 -54.67
N ASN A 195 11.51 31.67 -55.68
CA ASN A 195 11.65 30.21 -55.82
C ASN A 195 13.13 29.76 -55.80
N GLY A 196 14.04 30.55 -56.39
CA GLY A 196 15.48 30.26 -56.41
C GLY A 196 16.20 30.47 -55.07
N TYR A 197 15.68 31.37 -54.21
CA TYR A 197 16.15 31.49 -52.83
C TYR A 197 15.70 30.27 -52.01
N LEU A 198 14.42 29.92 -52.09
CA LEU A 198 13.85 28.83 -51.30
C LEU A 198 14.41 27.45 -51.70
N SER A 199 14.70 27.22 -52.99
CA SER A 199 15.39 26.01 -53.45
C SER A 199 16.78 25.84 -52.82
N ARG A 200 17.59 26.92 -52.80
CA ARG A 200 18.90 26.93 -52.14
C ARG A 200 18.78 26.79 -50.63
N PHE A 201 17.75 27.38 -50.04
CA PHE A 201 17.44 27.27 -48.62
C PHE A 201 17.20 25.82 -48.20
N PHE A 202 16.38 25.05 -48.94
CA PHE A 202 16.13 23.65 -48.65
C PHE A 202 17.39 22.78 -48.75
N LYS A 203 18.14 22.94 -49.86
CA LYS A 203 19.41 22.22 -50.05
C LYS A 203 20.43 22.50 -48.94
N ARG A 204 20.54 23.77 -48.51
CA ARG A 204 21.50 24.17 -47.48
C ARG A 204 21.11 23.70 -46.09
N ASN A 205 19.83 23.79 -45.73
CA ASN A 205 19.41 23.62 -44.34
C ASN A 205 18.86 22.23 -44.02
N TYR A 206 18.26 21.54 -45.00
CA TYR A 206 17.70 20.19 -44.80
C TYR A 206 18.49 19.11 -45.55
N GLY A 207 19.55 19.48 -46.29
CA GLY A 207 20.34 18.56 -47.11
C GLY A 207 19.59 17.94 -48.29
N MET A 208 18.33 18.34 -48.51
CA MET A 208 17.41 17.74 -49.48
C MET A 208 16.58 18.81 -50.19
N SER A 209 15.95 18.44 -51.29
CA SER A 209 14.99 19.30 -51.98
C SER A 209 13.68 19.43 -51.21
N PHE A 210 12.91 20.48 -51.46
CA PHE A 210 11.57 20.64 -50.88
C PHE A 210 10.63 19.45 -51.17
N ALA A 211 10.71 18.89 -52.38
CA ALA A 211 9.90 17.75 -52.76
C ALA A 211 10.24 16.51 -51.94
N GLU A 212 11.53 16.26 -51.67
CA GLU A 212 11.99 15.17 -50.80
C GLU A 212 11.56 15.42 -49.35
N TYR A 213 11.74 16.64 -48.85
CA TYR A 213 11.32 17.02 -47.49
C TYR A 213 9.81 16.82 -47.28
N LEU A 214 8.99 17.35 -48.19
CA LEU A 214 7.54 17.17 -48.16
C LEU A 214 7.14 15.69 -48.25
N THR A 215 7.84 14.92 -49.08
CA THR A 215 7.61 13.48 -49.20
C THR A 215 7.88 12.76 -47.88
N ASN A 216 8.94 13.12 -47.17
CA ASN A 216 9.27 12.53 -45.87
C ASN A 216 8.21 12.87 -44.81
N VAL A 217 7.73 14.11 -44.76
CA VAL A 217 6.62 14.51 -43.88
C VAL A 217 5.35 13.70 -44.18
N ARG A 218 5.00 13.53 -45.46
CA ARG A 218 3.84 12.72 -45.87
C ARG A 218 3.99 11.24 -45.54
N LEU A 219 5.19 10.68 -45.73
CA LEU A 219 5.48 9.29 -45.36
C LEU A 219 5.36 9.07 -43.86
N PHE A 220 5.82 10.02 -43.04
CA PHE A 220 5.71 9.96 -41.58
C PHE A 220 4.25 9.82 -41.13
N HIS A 221 3.37 10.72 -41.57
CA HIS A 221 1.94 10.64 -41.23
C HIS A 221 1.28 9.37 -41.81
N ALA A 222 1.69 8.95 -43.02
CA ALA A 222 1.19 7.72 -43.61
C ALA A 222 1.61 6.46 -42.80
N VAL A 223 2.80 6.43 -42.20
CA VAL A 223 3.24 5.35 -41.30
C VAL A 223 2.36 5.30 -40.05
N ASP A 224 2.07 6.44 -39.44
CA ASP A 224 1.17 6.49 -38.27
C ASP A 224 -0.22 5.93 -38.62
N ASP A 225 -0.80 6.35 -39.75
CA ASP A 225 -2.08 5.81 -40.23
C ASP A 225 -2.02 4.31 -40.53
N LEU A 226 -0.86 3.80 -40.97
CA LEU A 226 -0.65 2.38 -41.23
C LEU A 226 -0.63 1.54 -39.95
N LEU A 227 -0.04 2.08 -38.87
CA LEU A 227 0.19 1.39 -37.59
C LEU A 227 -1.00 1.46 -36.64
N TYR A 228 -1.71 2.59 -36.62
CA TYR A 228 -2.69 2.89 -35.58
C TYR A 228 -4.14 2.92 -36.09
N THR A 229 -4.37 2.81 -37.40
CA THR A 229 -5.71 2.82 -37.97
C THR A 229 -5.97 1.62 -38.89
N SER A 230 -7.25 1.29 -39.08
CA SER A 230 -7.71 0.31 -40.07
C SER A 230 -7.98 0.92 -41.46
N THR A 231 -7.64 2.21 -41.65
CA THR A 231 -7.90 2.96 -42.88
C THR A 231 -7.28 2.26 -44.09
N PRO A 232 -8.01 2.03 -45.20
CA PRO A 232 -7.44 1.38 -46.39
C PRO A 232 -6.19 2.09 -46.91
N ILE A 233 -5.17 1.33 -47.35
CA ILE A 233 -3.90 1.88 -47.87
C ILE A 233 -4.13 2.90 -49.00
N THR A 234 -5.15 2.64 -49.82
CA THR A 234 -5.59 3.53 -50.89
C THR A 234 -5.98 4.91 -50.37
N ARG A 235 -6.72 4.96 -49.27
CA ARG A 235 -7.16 6.18 -48.61
C ARG A 235 -6.01 6.86 -47.88
N ILE A 236 -5.15 6.11 -47.20
CA ILE A 236 -3.93 6.66 -46.56
C ILE A 236 -3.05 7.39 -47.56
N ALA A 237 -2.87 6.84 -48.76
CA ALA A 237 -2.10 7.50 -49.80
C ALA A 237 -2.70 8.88 -50.17
N TYR A 238 -4.03 8.96 -50.34
CA TYR A 238 -4.68 10.23 -50.71
C TYR A 238 -4.78 11.21 -49.55
N ASP A 239 -5.13 10.74 -48.34
CA ASP A 239 -5.28 11.57 -47.15
C ASP A 239 -3.94 12.22 -46.74
N ASN A 240 -2.81 11.56 -47.06
CA ASN A 240 -1.46 12.09 -46.87
C ASN A 240 -0.89 12.79 -48.11
N GLY A 241 -1.70 13.12 -49.11
CA GLY A 241 -1.31 14.00 -50.22
C GLY A 241 -0.48 13.36 -51.34
N PHE A 242 -0.45 12.03 -51.46
CA PHE A 242 0.19 11.35 -52.58
C PHE A 242 -0.71 11.37 -53.84
N ALA A 243 -0.11 11.69 -54.98
CA ALA A 243 -0.84 11.82 -56.25
C ALA A 243 -1.47 10.51 -56.76
N SER A 244 -0.92 9.36 -56.34
CA SER A 244 -1.54 8.05 -56.59
C SER A 244 -0.98 7.00 -55.62
N VAL A 245 -1.75 5.94 -55.43
CA VAL A 245 -1.36 4.77 -54.62
C VAL A 245 -0.10 4.10 -55.18
N ALA A 246 0.08 4.08 -56.51
CA ALA A 246 1.28 3.52 -57.14
C ALA A 246 2.55 4.31 -56.77
N VAL A 247 2.46 5.65 -56.75
CA VAL A 247 3.55 6.53 -56.34
C VAL A 247 3.85 6.35 -54.85
N PHE A 248 2.81 6.33 -54.00
CA PHE A 248 2.95 6.07 -52.57
C PHE A 248 3.67 4.74 -52.30
N ASN A 249 3.22 3.64 -52.91
CA ASN A 249 3.82 2.32 -52.72
C ASN A 249 5.30 2.28 -53.14
N LYS A 250 5.65 2.94 -54.25
CA LYS A 250 7.03 3.00 -54.74
C LYS A 250 7.91 3.79 -53.77
N ILE A 251 7.47 4.98 -53.37
CA ILE A 251 8.21 5.85 -52.46
C ILE A 251 8.36 5.18 -51.09
N PHE A 252 7.29 4.62 -50.55
CA PHE A 252 7.29 3.93 -49.27
C PHE A 252 8.23 2.72 -49.29
N LYS A 253 8.19 1.90 -50.35
CA LYS A 253 9.09 0.76 -50.50
C LYS A 253 10.56 1.18 -50.61
N ASN A 254 10.83 2.31 -51.27
CA ASN A 254 12.18 2.83 -51.33
C ASN A 254 12.68 3.33 -49.97
N ALA A 255 11.81 3.96 -49.17
CA ALA A 255 12.16 4.50 -47.86
C ALA A 255 12.28 3.41 -46.76
N TYR A 256 11.36 2.44 -46.76
CA TYR A 256 11.24 1.44 -45.68
C TYR A 256 11.63 0.01 -46.11
N GLY A 257 12.09 -0.18 -47.34
CA GLY A 257 12.49 -1.49 -47.90
C GLY A 257 11.34 -2.45 -48.23
N GLU A 258 10.13 -2.20 -47.71
CA GLU A 258 8.95 -3.05 -47.89
C GLU A 258 7.69 -2.28 -48.30
N THR A 259 6.65 -2.97 -48.79
CA THR A 259 5.41 -2.30 -49.22
C THR A 259 4.55 -1.88 -48.01
N PRO A 260 3.73 -0.80 -48.10
CA PRO A 260 2.84 -0.39 -47.01
C PRO A 260 1.94 -1.50 -46.45
N SER A 261 1.43 -2.37 -47.34
CA SER A 261 0.61 -3.52 -46.95
C SER A 261 1.40 -4.58 -46.16
N ALA A 262 2.65 -4.84 -46.56
CA ALA A 262 3.55 -5.74 -45.85
C ALA A 262 3.94 -5.15 -44.48
N PHE A 263 4.28 -3.87 -44.46
CA PHE A 263 4.60 -3.11 -43.24
C PHE A 263 3.44 -3.16 -42.22
N ARG A 264 2.21 -2.85 -42.64
CA ARG A 264 1.02 -2.95 -41.79
C ARG A 264 0.77 -4.37 -41.30
N LYS A 265 0.91 -5.37 -42.18
CA LYS A 265 0.70 -6.78 -41.82
C LYS A 265 1.74 -7.23 -40.79
N LYS A 266 2.99 -6.84 -40.97
CA LYS A 266 4.10 -7.11 -40.05
C LYS A 266 3.88 -6.45 -38.70
N ALA A 267 3.48 -5.19 -38.67
CA ALA A 267 3.13 -4.47 -37.44
C ALA A 267 1.94 -5.10 -36.72
N LYS A 268 0.93 -5.59 -37.46
CA LYS A 268 -0.22 -6.29 -36.88
C LYS A 268 0.18 -7.67 -36.34
N SER A 269 0.99 -8.43 -37.07
CA SER A 269 1.53 -9.71 -36.58
C SER A 269 2.53 -9.55 -35.43
N GLN A 270 3.24 -8.43 -35.34
CA GLN A 270 4.10 -8.10 -34.19
C GLN A 270 3.29 -7.62 -32.97
N LYS A 271 2.14 -6.96 -33.18
CA LYS A 271 1.14 -6.71 -32.10
C LYS A 271 0.48 -8.01 -31.62
N ASP A 272 0.22 -8.96 -32.52
CA ASP A 272 -0.33 -10.27 -32.19
C ASP A 272 0.74 -11.24 -31.62
N ALA A 273 2.03 -10.98 -31.87
CA ALA A 273 3.18 -11.71 -31.31
C ALA A 273 3.82 -11.02 -30.08
N ALA A 274 3.33 -9.83 -29.68
CA ALA A 274 3.65 -9.17 -28.41
C ALA A 274 2.95 -9.83 -27.20
N GLY A 275 2.58 -11.11 -27.35
CA GLY A 275 2.18 -12.03 -26.29
C GLY A 275 3.14 -13.23 -26.19
N GLN A 276 4.44 -13.03 -26.46
CA GLN A 276 5.48 -14.03 -26.20
C GLN A 276 6.48 -13.49 -25.16
N GLU A 277 6.16 -13.79 -23.90
CA GLU A 277 6.83 -13.48 -22.63
C GLU A 277 8.23 -14.12 -22.42
N GLU A 278 8.96 -14.51 -23.47
CA GLU A 278 10.16 -15.37 -23.29
C GLU A 278 11.51 -14.63 -23.31
N LYS A 279 11.55 -13.29 -23.37
CA LYS A 279 12.80 -12.50 -23.37
C LYS A 279 13.00 -11.52 -22.22
N ASP A 280 11.98 -11.26 -21.40
CA ASP A 280 12.07 -10.19 -20.38
C ASP A 280 12.56 -10.66 -19.01
N GLU A 281 12.39 -11.91 -18.59
CA GLU A 281 12.80 -12.33 -17.22
C GLU A 281 14.30 -12.08 -16.92
N VAL A 282 15.19 -12.30 -17.89
CA VAL A 282 16.63 -12.12 -17.68
C VAL A 282 16.99 -10.63 -17.61
N LEU A 283 16.32 -9.81 -18.42
CA LEU A 283 16.49 -8.35 -18.41
C LEU A 283 15.93 -7.75 -17.13
N GLU A 284 14.73 -8.16 -16.73
CA GLU A 284 14.07 -7.77 -15.49
C GLU A 284 14.91 -8.17 -14.28
N LYS A 285 15.37 -9.43 -14.18
CA LYS A 285 16.25 -9.87 -13.07
C LYS A 285 17.55 -9.06 -13.01
N ARG A 286 18.15 -8.74 -14.15
CA ARG A 286 19.37 -7.92 -14.19
C ARG A 286 19.11 -6.48 -13.75
N LEU A 287 17.97 -5.92 -14.15
CA LEU A 287 17.54 -4.58 -13.76
C LEU A 287 17.17 -4.51 -12.27
N GLU A 288 16.48 -5.52 -11.75
CA GLU A 288 16.20 -5.70 -10.32
C GLU A 288 17.50 -5.80 -9.52
N GLN A 289 18.49 -6.55 -10.00
CA GLN A 289 19.81 -6.64 -9.36
C GLN A 289 20.51 -5.29 -9.29
N TYR A 290 20.54 -4.54 -10.40
CA TYR A 290 21.10 -3.19 -10.42
C TYR A 290 20.41 -2.26 -9.40
N LEU A 291 19.07 -2.28 -9.37
CA LEU A 291 18.30 -1.50 -8.39
C LEU A 291 18.48 -1.98 -6.95
N ILE A 292 18.69 -3.27 -6.70
CA ILE A 292 18.96 -3.80 -5.37
C ILE A 292 20.34 -3.36 -4.90
N SER A 293 21.38 -3.46 -5.74
CA SER A 293 22.72 -2.98 -5.39
C SER A 293 22.73 -1.47 -5.12
N GLU A 294 21.99 -0.70 -5.92
CA GLU A 294 21.81 0.74 -5.68
C GLU A 294 20.99 1.03 -4.41
N ASN A 295 19.91 0.29 -4.13
CA ASN A 295 19.09 0.49 -2.92
C ASN A 295 19.81 0.08 -1.62
N GLU A 296 20.90 -0.69 -1.70
CA GLU A 296 21.80 -0.95 -0.57
C GLU A 296 22.79 0.20 -0.34
N GLU A 297 23.07 1.02 -1.37
CA GLU A 297 24.03 2.13 -1.31
C GLU A 297 23.40 3.54 -1.29
N GLU A 298 22.16 3.75 -1.75
CA GLU A 298 21.66 5.10 -2.12
C GLU A 298 20.21 5.49 -1.74
N GLU A 299 19.49 4.80 -0.84
CA GLU A 299 18.44 5.51 -0.10
C GLU A 299 19.11 6.25 1.06
N THR A 300 19.12 7.59 0.98
CA THR A 300 19.58 8.44 2.08
C THR A 300 18.63 8.22 3.25
N GLN A 301 18.87 7.18 4.06
CA GLN A 301 18.11 6.91 5.28
C GLN A 301 18.24 8.15 6.14
N THR A 302 17.16 8.91 6.26
CA THR A 302 17.16 10.04 7.14
C THR A 302 17.05 9.52 8.57
N VAL A 303 17.63 10.27 9.50
CA VAL A 303 17.49 10.00 10.92
C VAL A 303 16.53 11.04 11.46
N ASP A 304 15.28 10.63 11.67
CA ASP A 304 14.31 11.43 12.40
C ASP A 304 14.82 11.59 13.84
N VAL A 305 14.91 12.81 14.36
CA VAL A 305 15.30 13.04 15.75
C VAL A 305 14.11 13.58 16.52
N CYS A 306 13.72 12.88 17.58
CA CYS A 306 12.64 13.30 18.47
C CYS A 306 13.19 13.43 19.90
N SER A 307 13.24 14.67 20.39
CA SER A 307 13.78 14.99 21.71
C SER A 307 12.70 15.52 22.64
N ASN A 308 12.58 14.92 23.82
CA ASN A 308 11.59 15.33 24.83
C ASN A 308 12.12 15.09 26.25
N ARG A 309 11.56 15.84 27.21
CA ARG A 309 11.90 15.77 28.63
C ARG A 309 10.67 15.53 29.48
N TYR A 310 10.80 14.70 30.50
CA TYR A 310 9.71 14.38 31.44
C TYR A 310 10.21 14.36 32.88
N SER A 311 9.43 14.91 33.80
CA SER A 311 9.63 14.70 35.24
C SER A 311 9.00 13.36 35.65
N VAL A 312 9.73 12.55 36.41
CA VAL A 312 9.19 11.28 36.94
C VAL A 312 8.20 11.48 38.09
N CYS A 313 8.04 12.71 38.59
CA CYS A 313 7.12 13.06 39.68
C CYS A 313 5.73 13.51 39.20
N GLU A 314 5.50 13.62 37.89
CA GLU A 314 4.21 14.02 37.33
C GLU A 314 3.35 12.80 36.91
N GLU A 315 3.37 11.73 37.72
CA GLU A 315 2.73 10.48 37.33
C GLU A 315 1.21 10.42 37.57
N LYS A 316 0.51 9.69 36.71
CA LYS A 316 -0.95 9.46 36.76
C LYS A 316 -1.26 7.98 36.59
N GLU A 317 -2.45 7.54 37.00
CA GLU A 317 -2.87 6.16 36.69
C GLU A 317 -2.96 5.95 35.17
N LEU A 318 -2.39 4.83 34.71
CA LEU A 318 -2.44 4.45 33.30
C LEU A 318 -3.79 3.76 33.02
N PRO A 319 -4.64 4.29 32.13
CA PRO A 319 -5.85 3.59 31.72
C PRO A 319 -5.46 2.31 30.97
N ARG A 320 -5.97 1.16 31.41
CA ARG A 320 -5.72 -0.14 30.78
C ARG A 320 -6.84 -0.52 29.82
N TYR A 321 -6.73 -0.06 28.58
CA TYR A 321 -7.71 -0.29 27.51
C TYR A 321 -7.22 -1.22 26.40
N TRP A 322 -5.99 -1.74 26.47
CA TRP A 322 -5.43 -2.67 25.48
C TRP A 322 -5.10 -4.03 26.09
N GLY A 323 -5.07 -5.07 25.25
CA GLY A 323 -4.51 -6.39 25.59
C GLY A 323 -5.32 -7.20 26.61
N ARG A 324 -6.48 -6.72 27.04
CA ARG A 324 -7.36 -7.43 27.98
C ARG A 324 -8.30 -8.40 27.30
N MET A 325 -8.65 -8.17 26.03
CA MET A 325 -9.56 -9.00 25.25
C MET A 325 -8.89 -9.54 24.00
N LEU A 326 -9.19 -10.78 23.63
CA LEU A 326 -8.72 -11.41 22.40
C LEU A 326 -9.86 -12.11 21.66
N ASN A 327 -9.98 -11.88 20.35
CA ASN A 327 -10.88 -12.64 19.49
C ASN A 327 -10.27 -14.00 19.13
N VAL A 328 -11.06 -15.06 19.23
CA VAL A 328 -10.57 -16.45 19.03
C VAL A 328 -11.42 -17.29 18.05
N GLY A 329 -12.32 -16.65 17.31
CA GLY A 329 -13.13 -17.32 16.30
C GLY A 329 -14.55 -17.60 16.76
N SER A 330 -15.22 -18.52 16.06
CA SER A 330 -16.55 -18.98 16.45
C SER A 330 -16.48 -19.83 17.73
N ALA A 331 -17.62 -19.98 18.41
CA ALA A 331 -17.74 -20.89 19.55
C ALA A 331 -17.35 -22.33 19.17
N ALA A 332 -17.64 -22.74 17.93
CA ALA A 332 -17.28 -24.07 17.42
C ALA A 332 -15.75 -24.23 17.25
N ASP A 333 -15.01 -23.16 16.93
CA ASP A 333 -13.55 -23.21 16.85
C ASP A 333 -12.92 -23.57 18.20
N LEU A 334 -13.52 -23.11 19.30
CA LEU A 334 -13.11 -23.47 20.67
C LEU A 334 -13.43 -24.93 21.06
N LEU A 335 -14.03 -25.73 20.20
CA LEU A 335 -14.12 -27.19 20.38
C LEU A 335 -12.88 -27.93 19.85
N ARG A 336 -12.11 -27.29 18.96
CA ARG A 336 -10.92 -27.87 18.32
C ARG A 336 -9.72 -27.80 19.26
N SER A 337 -8.98 -28.90 19.39
CA SER A 337 -7.82 -28.98 20.27
C SER A 337 -6.70 -28.01 19.87
N GLU A 338 -6.50 -27.80 18.57
CA GLU A 338 -5.44 -26.91 18.08
C GLU A 338 -5.70 -25.44 18.47
N ILE A 339 -6.96 -25.01 18.39
CA ILE A 339 -7.37 -23.65 18.79
C ILE A 339 -7.22 -23.48 20.30
N ARG A 340 -7.66 -24.47 21.09
CA ARG A 340 -7.48 -24.46 22.55
C ARG A 340 -6.00 -24.34 22.95
N GLU A 341 -5.12 -25.06 22.27
CA GLU A 341 -3.67 -24.95 22.48
C GLU A 341 -3.16 -23.53 22.21
N HIS A 342 -3.56 -22.92 21.09
CA HIS A 342 -3.17 -21.55 20.77
C HIS A 342 -3.71 -20.54 21.78
N VAL A 343 -4.94 -20.70 22.27
CA VAL A 343 -5.51 -19.86 23.34
C VAL A 343 -4.67 -19.96 24.62
N MET A 344 -4.22 -21.16 25.00
CA MET A 344 -3.34 -21.33 26.17
C MET A 344 -1.98 -20.66 25.98
N LEU A 345 -1.34 -20.86 24.82
CA LEU A 345 -0.05 -20.23 24.50
C LEU A 345 -0.14 -18.70 24.48
N LEU A 346 -1.20 -18.17 23.84
CA LEU A 346 -1.45 -16.73 23.78
C LEU A 346 -1.80 -16.17 25.16
N LYS A 347 -2.55 -16.89 26.00
CA LYS A 347 -2.81 -16.47 27.38
C LYS A 347 -1.51 -16.37 28.17
N GLU A 348 -0.64 -17.37 28.03
CA GLU A 348 0.65 -17.37 28.71
C GLU A 348 1.51 -16.17 28.28
N ALA A 349 1.57 -15.87 26.98
CA ALA A 349 2.36 -14.78 26.44
C ALA A 349 1.76 -13.39 26.72
N LEU A 350 0.45 -13.23 26.51
CA LEU A 350 -0.21 -11.91 26.41
C LEU A 350 -1.06 -11.55 27.64
N LYS A 351 -1.28 -12.50 28.55
CA LYS A 351 -2.02 -12.29 29.82
C LYS A 351 -3.38 -11.61 29.68
N PHE A 352 -4.08 -11.83 28.57
CA PHE A 352 -5.43 -11.31 28.38
C PHE A 352 -6.42 -11.93 29.38
N GLU A 353 -7.48 -11.20 29.70
CA GLU A 353 -8.49 -11.55 30.70
C GLU A 353 -9.77 -12.11 30.05
N TYR A 354 -10.12 -11.61 28.86
CA TYR A 354 -11.34 -11.93 28.14
C TYR A 354 -11.07 -12.65 26.82
N VAL A 355 -11.88 -13.67 26.56
CA VAL A 355 -11.95 -14.35 25.26
C VAL A 355 -13.26 -13.98 24.59
N ARG A 356 -13.17 -13.37 23.41
CA ARG A 356 -14.32 -13.05 22.58
C ARG A 356 -14.54 -14.10 21.50
N PHE A 357 -15.75 -14.63 21.45
CA PHE A 357 -16.19 -15.63 20.47
C PHE A 357 -17.67 -15.41 20.09
N TRP A 358 -18.05 -15.86 18.89
CA TRP A 358 -19.38 -15.62 18.30
C TRP A 358 -20.03 -16.92 17.79
N ASN A 359 -21.19 -16.82 17.14
CA ASN A 359 -21.89 -17.95 16.51
C ASN A 359 -22.32 -19.07 17.47
N LEU A 360 -22.87 -18.71 18.64
CA LEU A 360 -23.43 -19.68 19.60
C LEU A 360 -24.53 -20.57 19.00
N PHE A 361 -25.26 -20.07 18.02
CA PHE A 361 -26.43 -20.74 17.41
C PHE A 361 -26.08 -21.42 16.08
N SER A 362 -24.80 -21.62 15.79
CA SER A 362 -24.39 -22.40 14.63
C SER A 362 -24.81 -23.87 14.81
N LYS A 363 -24.95 -24.61 13.69
CA LYS A 363 -25.34 -26.03 13.73
C LYS A 363 -24.35 -26.85 14.55
N GLU A 364 -23.07 -26.47 14.52
CA GLU A 364 -21.99 -27.08 15.27
C GLU A 364 -22.09 -26.86 16.78
N MET A 365 -22.92 -25.94 17.27
CA MET A 365 -23.11 -25.73 18.71
C MET A 365 -24.32 -26.46 19.29
N LEU A 366 -25.16 -27.09 18.44
CA LEU A 366 -26.34 -27.87 18.84
C LEU A 366 -27.43 -27.08 19.58
N ILE A 367 -27.41 -25.75 19.52
CA ILE A 367 -28.46 -24.89 20.08
C ILE A 367 -29.33 -24.38 18.95
N SER A 368 -30.51 -24.96 18.79
CA SER A 368 -31.49 -24.57 17.77
C SER A 368 -32.38 -23.43 18.26
N LEU A 369 -32.55 -22.39 17.45
CA LEU A 369 -33.52 -21.30 17.70
C LEU A 369 -34.98 -21.73 17.47
N ASP A 370 -35.21 -22.86 16.80
CA ASP A 370 -36.55 -23.37 16.50
C ASP A 370 -37.06 -24.39 17.52
N GLY A 371 -36.24 -24.75 18.51
CA GLY A 371 -36.61 -25.73 19.54
C GLY A 371 -37.58 -25.16 20.57
N SER A 372 -38.55 -25.98 20.99
CA SER A 372 -39.45 -25.67 22.10
C SER A 372 -38.84 -26.19 23.43
N GLY A 373 -38.24 -25.30 24.23
CA GLY A 373 -37.91 -25.55 25.65
C GLY A 373 -36.80 -26.56 25.99
N GLU A 374 -36.44 -27.49 25.10
CA GLU A 374 -35.33 -28.44 25.28
C GLU A 374 -34.14 -28.06 24.40
N TYR A 375 -33.15 -27.39 24.99
CA TYR A 375 -31.91 -26.97 24.32
C TYR A 375 -30.73 -27.83 24.76
N ASN A 376 -29.84 -28.16 23.81
CA ASN A 376 -28.63 -28.93 24.09
C ASN A 376 -27.42 -28.01 24.29
N PHE A 377 -27.12 -27.69 25.55
CA PHE A 377 -25.97 -26.85 25.91
C PHE A 377 -24.64 -27.60 26.03
N SER A 378 -24.56 -28.89 25.70
CA SER A 378 -23.35 -29.71 25.94
C SER A 378 -22.07 -29.15 25.28
N ARG A 379 -22.17 -28.60 24.06
CA ARG A 379 -21.01 -27.99 23.38
C ARG A 379 -20.68 -26.60 23.92
N LEU A 380 -21.70 -25.83 24.32
CA LEU A 380 -21.49 -24.55 25.00
C LEU A 380 -20.77 -24.77 26.34
N ASP A 381 -21.19 -25.77 27.11
CA ASP A 381 -20.52 -26.17 28.36
C ASP A 381 -19.05 -26.54 28.11
N SER A 382 -18.75 -27.30 27.05
CA SER A 382 -17.36 -27.64 26.73
C SER A 382 -16.49 -26.41 26.41
N VAL A 383 -17.06 -25.42 25.72
CA VAL A 383 -16.38 -24.17 25.40
C VAL A 383 -16.14 -23.35 26.66
N LEU A 384 -17.18 -23.11 27.45
CA LEU A 384 -17.12 -22.29 28.65
C LEU A 384 -16.26 -22.94 29.74
N ASP A 385 -16.40 -24.24 29.98
CA ASP A 385 -15.56 -24.97 30.94
C ASP A 385 -14.07 -24.87 30.56
N PHE A 386 -13.72 -24.91 29.28
CA PHE A 386 -12.36 -24.69 28.82
C PHE A 386 -11.90 -23.25 29.14
N VAL A 387 -12.68 -22.25 28.77
CA VAL A 387 -12.36 -20.82 29.00
C VAL A 387 -12.14 -20.57 30.50
N LEU A 388 -13.06 -21.02 31.35
CA LEU A 388 -12.99 -20.84 32.80
C LEU A 388 -11.88 -21.68 33.45
N ALA A 389 -11.57 -22.88 32.95
CA ALA A 389 -10.45 -23.68 33.43
C ALA A 389 -9.11 -22.98 33.18
N GLN A 390 -9.04 -22.12 32.15
CA GLN A 390 -7.92 -21.22 31.93
C GLN A 390 -8.04 -19.93 32.75
N GLY A 391 -8.99 -19.75 33.67
CA GLY A 391 -9.18 -18.50 34.41
C GLY A 391 -9.43 -17.28 33.52
N LEU A 392 -9.94 -17.52 32.30
CA LEU A 392 -10.34 -16.49 31.34
C LEU A 392 -11.83 -16.23 31.50
N LYS A 393 -12.26 -15.03 31.14
CA LYS A 393 -13.66 -14.62 31.17
C LYS A 393 -14.25 -14.61 29.76
N PRO A 394 -15.48 -15.09 29.57
CA PRO A 394 -16.12 -15.06 28.26
C PRO A 394 -16.69 -13.66 27.96
N HIS A 395 -16.35 -13.15 26.77
CA HIS A 395 -17.08 -12.07 26.11
C HIS A 395 -17.86 -12.72 24.97
N ILE A 396 -19.15 -12.92 25.19
CA ILE A 396 -19.99 -13.74 24.32
C ILE A 396 -20.70 -12.85 23.32
N GLU A 397 -20.34 -12.96 22.04
CA GLU A 397 -21.12 -12.32 20.98
C GLU A 397 -22.30 -13.21 20.58
N ILE A 398 -23.48 -12.62 20.73
CA ILE A 398 -24.76 -13.16 20.36
C ILE A 398 -25.10 -12.60 18.97
N GLY A 399 -24.99 -13.46 17.97
CA GLY A 399 -25.20 -13.12 16.57
C GLY A 399 -24.90 -14.32 15.67
N GLN A 400 -25.28 -14.20 14.40
CA GLN A 400 -24.93 -15.17 13.37
C GLN A 400 -24.11 -14.48 12.28
N LYS A 401 -22.79 -14.52 12.44
CA LYS A 401 -21.84 -14.01 11.46
C LYS A 401 -21.49 -15.09 10.44
N PRO A 402 -21.52 -14.78 9.13
CA PRO A 402 -21.00 -15.70 8.13
C PRO A 402 -19.51 -15.94 8.37
N LYS A 403 -19.06 -17.18 8.20
CA LYS A 403 -17.63 -17.49 8.16
C LYS A 403 -17.14 -17.17 6.75
N VAL A 404 -16.23 -16.21 6.64
CA VAL A 404 -15.73 -15.69 5.35
C VAL A 404 -14.22 -15.62 5.42
N ILE A 405 -13.55 -16.22 4.44
CA ILE A 405 -12.11 -16.03 4.22
C ILE A 405 -11.95 -14.90 3.21
N VAL A 406 -11.23 -13.85 3.62
CA VAL A 406 -11.04 -12.66 2.78
C VAL A 406 -9.63 -12.67 2.20
N PHE A 407 -9.52 -12.65 0.89
CA PHE A 407 -8.24 -12.62 0.16
C PHE A 407 -7.85 -11.17 -0.15
N ALA A 408 -8.81 -10.39 -0.63
CA ALA A 408 -8.66 -8.96 -0.91
C ALA A 408 -10.03 -8.27 -0.82
N VAL A 409 -10.04 -6.93 -0.85
CA VAL A 409 -11.27 -6.11 -0.83
C VAL A 409 -12.41 -6.65 -1.70
N GLN A 410 -12.09 -7.17 -2.89
CA GLN A 410 -13.06 -7.65 -3.88
C GLN A 410 -13.09 -9.17 -4.02
N LYS A 411 -12.35 -9.91 -3.19
CA LYS A 411 -12.20 -11.37 -3.28
C LYS A 411 -12.33 -12.02 -1.91
N SER A 412 -13.41 -12.75 -1.72
CA SER A 412 -13.71 -13.47 -0.49
C SER A 412 -14.42 -14.79 -0.79
N GLU A 413 -14.18 -15.81 0.02
CA GLU A 413 -14.86 -17.10 -0.04
C GLU A 413 -15.71 -17.32 1.21
N TYR A 414 -16.95 -17.77 1.02
CA TYR A 414 -17.86 -18.08 2.12
C TYR A 414 -17.73 -19.54 2.50
N GLU A 415 -17.50 -19.79 3.79
CA GLU A 415 -17.48 -21.14 4.35
C GLU A 415 -18.86 -21.45 4.95
N GLY A 416 -19.64 -22.29 4.25
CA GLY A 416 -20.93 -22.78 4.75
C GLY A 416 -22.18 -22.07 4.20
N THR A 417 -23.31 -22.29 4.88
CA THR A 417 -24.68 -21.95 4.41
C THR A 417 -25.32 -20.74 5.11
N THR A 418 -24.58 -20.05 5.98
CA THR A 418 -25.09 -18.92 6.80
C THR A 418 -25.18 -17.61 6.03
N LYS A 419 -25.77 -17.62 4.83
CA LYS A 419 -25.99 -16.37 4.07
C LYS A 419 -27.23 -15.61 4.52
N ASP A 420 -28.23 -16.27 5.09
CA ASP A 420 -29.48 -15.63 5.52
C ASP A 420 -30.11 -16.43 6.66
N VAL A 421 -29.77 -16.11 7.90
CA VAL A 421 -30.57 -16.57 9.04
C VAL A 421 -31.27 -15.35 9.62
N PRO A 422 -32.57 -15.16 9.33
CA PRO A 422 -33.32 -14.07 9.93
C PRO A 422 -33.27 -14.18 11.44
N PHE A 423 -33.28 -13.03 12.12
CA PHE A 423 -33.44 -13.03 13.57
C PHE A 423 -34.69 -13.84 13.94
N PRO A 424 -34.60 -14.66 15.00
CA PRO A 424 -35.74 -15.46 15.43
C PRO A 424 -36.89 -14.55 15.84
N ASP A 425 -38.09 -15.12 15.82
CA ASP A 425 -39.27 -14.51 16.43
C ASP A 425 -38.97 -14.13 17.90
N GLU A 426 -39.57 -13.04 18.38
CA GLU A 426 -39.31 -12.48 19.71
C GLU A 426 -39.61 -13.47 20.84
N GLU A 427 -40.65 -14.31 20.69
CA GLU A 427 -41.01 -15.34 21.67
C GLU A 427 -39.93 -16.43 21.73
N LYS A 428 -39.55 -16.97 20.56
CA LYS A 428 -38.46 -17.95 20.44
C LYS A 428 -37.13 -17.41 20.97
N TRP A 429 -36.88 -16.13 20.73
CA TRP A 429 -35.69 -15.44 21.22
C TRP A 429 -35.65 -15.36 22.75
N GLN A 430 -36.76 -14.96 23.35
CA GLN A 430 -36.89 -14.91 24.80
C GLN A 430 -36.76 -16.31 25.42
N ASP A 431 -37.36 -17.33 24.81
CA ASP A 431 -37.31 -18.71 25.28
C ASP A 431 -35.89 -19.26 25.33
N VAL A 432 -35.13 -19.14 24.23
CA VAL A 432 -33.75 -19.65 24.16
C VAL A 432 -32.83 -18.90 25.12
N LEU A 433 -32.97 -17.57 25.23
CA LEU A 433 -32.15 -16.76 26.14
C LEU A 433 -32.48 -17.07 27.60
N THR A 434 -33.76 -17.26 27.93
CA THR A 434 -34.19 -17.61 29.30
C THR A 434 -33.63 -18.97 29.69
N ALA A 435 -33.77 -19.98 28.82
CA ALA A 435 -33.23 -21.32 29.06
C ALA A 435 -31.70 -21.29 29.18
N MET A 436 -31.02 -20.53 28.31
CA MET A 436 -29.57 -20.37 28.36
C MET A 436 -29.13 -19.70 29.67
N MET A 437 -29.72 -18.56 30.04
CA MET A 437 -29.34 -17.87 31.28
C MET A 437 -29.66 -18.69 32.53
N GLN A 438 -30.77 -19.42 32.56
CA GLN A 438 -31.09 -20.35 33.65
C GLN A 438 -30.06 -21.46 33.76
N HIS A 439 -29.63 -22.04 32.63
CA HIS A 439 -28.61 -23.06 32.57
C HIS A 439 -27.25 -22.54 33.05
N LEU A 440 -26.81 -21.39 32.52
CA LEU A 440 -25.55 -20.74 32.90
C LEU A 440 -25.51 -20.39 34.40
N ALA A 441 -26.59 -19.80 34.93
CA ALA A 441 -26.69 -19.46 36.34
C ALA A 441 -26.68 -20.69 37.26
N ARG A 442 -27.28 -21.80 36.82
CA ARG A 442 -27.26 -23.08 37.56
C ARG A 442 -25.89 -23.74 37.55
N ARG A 443 -25.18 -23.71 36.41
CA ARG A 443 -23.91 -24.40 36.22
C ARG A 443 -22.73 -23.64 36.84
N TYR A 444 -22.64 -22.32 36.59
CA TYR A 444 -21.48 -21.50 36.94
C TYR A 444 -21.72 -20.60 38.16
N GLY A 445 -22.97 -20.31 38.49
CA GLY A 445 -23.33 -19.45 39.62
C GLY A 445 -23.23 -17.95 39.30
N ARG A 446 -23.95 -17.14 40.07
CA ARG A 446 -24.09 -15.69 39.82
C ARG A 446 -22.76 -14.92 39.91
N ALA A 447 -21.93 -15.25 40.90
CA ALA A 447 -20.65 -14.56 41.11
C ALA A 447 -19.70 -14.70 39.90
N GLU A 448 -19.78 -15.81 39.17
CA GLU A 448 -19.01 -15.99 37.94
C GLU A 448 -19.61 -15.16 36.81
N LEU A 449 -20.93 -15.25 36.60
CA LEU A 449 -21.66 -14.50 35.57
C LEU A 449 -21.52 -12.98 35.70
N ASP A 450 -21.43 -12.46 36.93
CA ASP A 450 -21.22 -11.04 37.22
C ASP A 450 -19.92 -10.49 36.61
N THR A 451 -19.00 -11.36 36.18
CA THR A 451 -17.74 -10.97 35.54
C THR A 451 -17.75 -11.07 34.01
N TRP A 452 -18.83 -11.58 33.42
CA TRP A 452 -18.92 -11.88 31.99
C TRP A 452 -19.44 -10.68 31.19
N ARG A 453 -19.29 -10.76 29.86
CA ARG A 453 -19.83 -9.78 28.92
C ARG A 453 -20.68 -10.47 27.87
N MET A 454 -21.80 -9.87 27.50
CA MET A 454 -22.65 -10.30 26.38
C MET A 454 -22.85 -9.16 25.39
N GLU A 455 -22.64 -9.44 24.11
CA GLU A 455 -22.70 -8.47 23.02
C GLU A 455 -23.74 -8.91 22.00
N LEU A 456 -24.76 -8.09 21.70
CA LEU A 456 -25.70 -8.37 20.61
C LEU A 456 -25.25 -7.70 19.31
N TRP A 457 -24.90 -8.50 18.31
CA TRP A 457 -24.44 -8.01 17.00
C TRP A 457 -25.60 -7.54 16.12
N PHE A 458 -25.39 -6.46 15.36
CA PHE A 458 -26.31 -5.95 14.34
C PHE A 458 -25.70 -6.10 12.96
N ASN A 459 -26.44 -6.72 12.05
CA ASN A 459 -25.99 -6.96 10.68
C ASN A 459 -25.86 -5.65 9.90
N GLU A 460 -24.67 -5.34 9.41
CA GLU A 460 -24.44 -4.09 8.71
C GLU A 460 -25.23 -3.94 7.41
N CYS A 461 -25.64 -5.04 6.78
CA CYS A 461 -26.47 -5.00 5.57
C CYS A 461 -27.88 -4.45 5.84
N GLU A 462 -28.29 -4.37 7.11
CA GLU A 462 -29.60 -3.90 7.54
C GLU A 462 -29.62 -2.39 7.91
N TRP A 463 -28.47 -1.71 7.90
CA TRP A 463 -28.39 -0.27 8.19
C TRP A 463 -29.26 0.55 7.24
N GLY A 464 -30.09 1.43 7.80
CA GLY A 464 -30.96 2.34 7.04
C GLY A 464 -32.21 1.70 6.44
N ARG A 465 -32.39 0.38 6.55
CA ARG A 465 -33.63 -0.28 6.13
C ARG A 465 -34.77 0.02 7.11
N PRO A 466 -36.00 0.27 6.63
CA PRO A 466 -37.13 0.55 7.52
C PRO A 466 -37.39 -0.59 8.52
N GLY A 467 -37.56 -0.24 9.80
CA GLY A 467 -37.94 -1.17 10.87
C GLY A 467 -36.82 -2.06 11.44
N THR A 468 -35.65 -2.14 10.81
CA THR A 468 -34.56 -3.04 11.27
C THR A 468 -33.96 -2.60 12.60
N SER A 469 -33.77 -1.29 12.80
CA SER A 469 -33.31 -0.74 14.08
C SER A 469 -34.30 -1.02 15.21
N ASP A 470 -35.61 -0.95 14.95
CA ASP A 470 -36.61 -1.25 15.98
C ASP A 470 -36.57 -2.71 16.40
N THR A 471 -36.44 -3.61 15.43
CA THR A 471 -36.27 -5.04 15.69
C THR A 471 -35.00 -5.29 16.51
N TYR A 472 -33.88 -4.67 16.16
CA TYR A 472 -32.66 -4.76 16.96
C TYR A 472 -32.89 -4.28 18.41
N PHE A 473 -33.52 -3.12 18.60
CA PHE A 473 -33.79 -2.60 19.94
C PHE A 473 -34.68 -3.54 20.75
N ARG A 474 -35.73 -4.13 20.16
CA ARG A 474 -36.59 -5.10 20.86
C ARG A 474 -35.82 -6.35 21.28
N LEU A 475 -35.00 -6.91 20.38
CA LEU A 475 -34.17 -8.08 20.69
C LEU A 475 -33.10 -7.78 21.76
N PHE A 476 -32.52 -6.56 21.72
CA PHE A 476 -31.60 -6.07 22.74
C PHE A 476 -32.31 -5.91 24.09
N GLU A 477 -33.49 -5.32 24.12
CA GLU A 477 -34.31 -5.15 25.33
C GLU A 477 -34.68 -6.51 25.95
N ILE A 478 -35.03 -7.51 25.13
CA ILE A 478 -35.27 -8.90 25.59
C ILE A 478 -34.00 -9.49 26.19
N LEU A 479 -32.86 -9.38 25.51
CA LEU A 479 -31.57 -9.85 26.05
C LEU A 479 -31.24 -9.18 27.38
N TYR A 480 -31.30 -7.85 27.43
CA TYR A 480 -30.95 -7.07 28.61
C TYR A 480 -31.83 -7.44 29.81
N ARG A 481 -33.16 -7.47 29.63
CA ARG A 481 -34.11 -7.85 30.67
C ARG A 481 -33.91 -9.28 31.14
N THR A 482 -33.63 -10.20 30.22
CA THR A 482 -33.38 -11.61 30.55
C THR A 482 -32.12 -11.75 31.38
N VAL A 483 -31.00 -11.14 30.97
CA VAL A 483 -29.74 -11.14 31.73
C VAL A 483 -29.94 -10.57 33.13
N ARG A 484 -30.65 -9.45 33.26
CA ARG A 484 -30.91 -8.78 34.54
C ARG A 484 -31.75 -9.59 35.53
N GLN A 485 -32.45 -10.65 35.10
CA GLN A 485 -33.09 -11.60 36.03
C GLN A 485 -32.09 -12.50 36.77
N TYR A 486 -30.91 -12.72 36.18
CA TYR A 486 -29.90 -13.65 36.66
C TYR A 486 -28.63 -12.97 37.19
N SER A 487 -28.28 -11.78 36.68
CA SER A 487 -27.11 -11.00 37.11
C SER A 487 -27.34 -9.48 36.98
N ASP A 488 -26.99 -8.76 38.04
CA ASP A 488 -27.03 -7.29 38.07
C ASP A 488 -25.75 -6.65 37.50
N SER A 489 -24.65 -7.40 37.40
CA SER A 489 -23.32 -6.87 37.03
C SER A 489 -22.80 -7.33 35.67
N LEU A 490 -23.32 -8.43 35.10
CA LEU A 490 -22.96 -8.88 33.76
C LEU A 490 -23.17 -7.74 32.76
N GLU A 491 -22.12 -7.36 32.02
CA GLU A 491 -22.21 -6.25 31.08
C GLU A 491 -22.92 -6.71 29.79
N VAL A 492 -23.94 -5.98 29.36
CA VAL A 492 -24.70 -6.22 28.12
C VAL A 492 -24.52 -5.03 27.19
N GLY A 493 -24.02 -5.28 25.99
CA GLY A 493 -23.69 -4.24 25.01
C GLY A 493 -23.94 -4.64 23.56
N GLY A 494 -23.56 -3.74 22.65
CA GLY A 494 -23.78 -3.88 21.21
C GLY A 494 -23.42 -2.60 20.46
N CYS A 495 -23.50 -2.49 19.14
CA CYS A 495 -24.07 -3.44 18.20
C CYS A 495 -23.07 -3.95 17.14
N GLY A 496 -21.77 -3.74 17.34
CA GLY A 496 -20.74 -4.00 16.33
C GLY A 496 -20.67 -2.86 15.32
N ILE A 497 -20.57 -1.62 15.81
CA ILE A 497 -20.57 -0.40 15.01
C ILE A 497 -19.35 -0.36 14.09
N ARG A 498 -19.61 -0.45 12.79
CA ARG A 498 -18.60 -0.27 11.75
C ARG A 498 -18.31 1.19 11.50
N LEU A 499 -17.07 1.62 11.76
CA LEU A 499 -16.67 3.03 11.63
C LEU A 499 -16.61 3.54 10.18
N ASP A 500 -16.49 2.63 9.22
CA ASP A 500 -16.30 2.89 7.78
C ASP A 500 -17.59 3.18 7.00
N CYS A 501 -18.79 3.06 7.58
CA CYS A 501 -20.03 3.11 6.80
C CYS A 501 -21.18 3.92 7.43
N LYS A 502 -22.14 4.31 6.57
CA LYS A 502 -23.51 4.75 6.90
C LYS A 502 -23.61 5.77 8.06
N LEU A 503 -22.83 6.86 7.99
CA LEU A 503 -22.74 7.89 9.03
C LEU A 503 -24.12 8.43 9.48
N ASP A 504 -24.97 8.83 8.52
CA ASP A 504 -26.28 9.40 8.84
C ASP A 504 -27.24 8.37 9.47
N SER A 505 -27.20 7.12 9.00
CA SER A 505 -27.97 6.03 9.60
C SER A 505 -27.54 5.76 11.04
N ARG A 506 -26.23 5.83 11.33
CA ARG A 506 -25.69 5.68 12.69
C ARG A 506 -26.13 6.81 13.61
N ARG A 507 -26.05 8.07 13.13
CA ARG A 507 -26.55 9.24 13.86
C ARG A 507 -28.01 9.07 14.27
N GLU A 508 -28.87 8.65 13.36
CA GLU A 508 -30.29 8.41 13.66
C GLU A 508 -30.47 7.22 14.61
N PHE A 509 -29.74 6.13 14.40
CA PHE A 509 -29.77 4.96 15.27
C PHE A 509 -29.44 5.32 16.73
N TYR A 510 -28.42 6.14 16.98
CA TYR A 510 -28.08 6.59 18.34
C TYR A 510 -29.15 7.47 18.97
N ARG A 511 -29.73 8.40 18.22
CA ARG A 511 -30.86 9.21 18.73
C ARG A 511 -32.04 8.34 19.14
N ARG A 512 -32.35 7.34 18.33
CA ARG A 512 -33.45 6.40 18.62
C ARG A 512 -33.13 5.48 19.77
N TRP A 513 -31.90 4.98 19.88
CA TRP A 513 -31.49 4.16 21.02
C TRP A 513 -31.50 4.99 22.31
N LYS A 514 -31.06 6.24 22.28
CA LYS A 514 -31.15 7.14 23.44
C LYS A 514 -32.58 7.35 23.93
N ALA A 515 -33.54 7.40 23.01
CA ALA A 515 -34.95 7.54 23.33
C ALA A 515 -35.60 6.26 23.91
N ARG A 516 -34.91 5.10 23.85
CA ARG A 516 -35.35 3.88 24.52
C ARG A 516 -35.14 3.96 26.02
N GLU A 517 -35.97 3.21 26.75
CA GLU A 517 -35.84 3.05 28.20
C GLU A 517 -34.53 2.34 28.58
N ILE A 518 -34.14 1.35 27.78
CA ILE A 518 -32.95 0.53 28.02
C ILE A 518 -31.80 1.02 27.12
N GLN A 519 -30.70 1.42 27.77
CA GLN A 519 -29.43 1.76 27.15
C GLN A 519 -28.40 0.65 27.43
N PRO A 520 -27.42 0.43 26.54
CA PRO A 520 -26.41 -0.61 26.74
C PRO A 520 -25.38 -0.21 27.81
N ASP A 521 -24.77 -1.20 28.46
CA ASP A 521 -23.68 -0.96 29.41
C ASP A 521 -22.36 -0.58 28.70
N PHE A 522 -22.20 -1.05 27.45
CA PHE A 522 -21.11 -0.68 26.55
C PHE A 522 -21.57 -0.68 25.10
N LEU A 523 -20.92 0.15 24.28
CA LEU A 523 -21.02 0.11 22.83
C LEU A 523 -19.86 -0.69 22.25
N SER A 524 -20.17 -1.64 21.37
CA SER A 524 -19.16 -2.39 20.64
C SER A 524 -18.89 -1.78 19.26
N ILE A 525 -17.60 -1.62 18.94
CA ILE A 525 -17.11 -0.92 17.76
C ILE A 525 -16.17 -1.85 16.98
N ILE A 526 -16.28 -1.81 15.66
CA ILE A 526 -15.50 -2.59 14.71
C ILE A 526 -14.69 -1.64 13.82
N TYR A 527 -13.38 -1.85 13.74
CA TYR A 527 -12.49 -1.06 12.91
C TYR A 527 -11.59 -1.91 12.01
N PHE A 528 -11.60 -1.60 10.73
CA PHE A 528 -10.60 -2.04 9.77
C PHE A 528 -10.34 -0.89 8.79
N ALA A 529 -9.13 -0.74 8.27
CA ALA A 529 -8.71 0.43 7.50
C ALA A 529 -9.21 0.41 6.04
N TYR A 530 -10.54 0.43 5.85
CA TYR A 530 -11.18 0.43 4.52
C TYR A 530 -12.19 1.54 4.37
N ASP A 531 -12.05 2.38 3.35
CA ASP A 531 -13.08 3.34 2.97
C ASP A 531 -14.17 2.62 2.20
N ARG A 532 -15.43 2.79 2.63
CA ARG A 532 -16.60 2.29 1.92
C ARG A 532 -17.47 3.45 1.43
N GLY A 533 -17.94 3.34 0.20
CA GLY A 533 -18.80 4.33 -0.44
C GLY A 533 -19.90 3.67 -1.25
N GLU A 534 -20.90 4.46 -1.60
CA GLU A 534 -21.98 4.08 -2.49
C GLU A 534 -22.09 5.16 -3.56
N GLU A 535 -22.07 4.77 -4.84
CA GLU A 535 -22.31 5.67 -5.96
C GLU A 535 -23.30 4.99 -6.92
N GLN A 536 -24.43 5.66 -7.19
CA GLN A 536 -25.49 5.14 -8.08
C GLN A 536 -25.93 3.68 -7.78
N GLN A 537 -26.01 3.31 -6.49
CA GLN A 537 -26.34 1.97 -5.97
C GLN A 537 -25.20 0.93 -6.02
N ASP A 538 -24.07 1.25 -6.66
CA ASP A 538 -22.88 0.40 -6.60
C ASP A 538 -22.11 0.65 -5.31
N MET A 539 -21.73 -0.43 -4.63
CA MET A 539 -20.96 -0.39 -3.40
C MET A 539 -19.47 -0.51 -3.72
N TYR A 540 -18.70 0.49 -3.28
CA TYR A 540 -17.26 0.52 -3.44
C TYR A 540 -16.58 0.36 -2.09
N ALA A 541 -15.46 -0.34 -2.09
CA ALA A 541 -14.55 -0.40 -0.97
C ALA A 541 -13.12 -0.23 -1.49
N LYS A 542 -12.28 0.46 -0.73
CA LYS A 542 -10.84 0.53 -0.94
C LYS A 542 -10.12 0.56 0.39
N ARG A 543 -8.82 0.26 0.40
CA ARG A 543 -7.99 0.44 1.60
C ARG A 543 -7.80 1.93 1.88
N SER A 544 -7.89 2.33 3.14
CA SER A 544 -7.63 3.71 3.59
C SER A 544 -6.15 4.03 3.45
N THR A 545 -5.84 5.16 2.83
CA THR A 545 -4.48 5.72 2.72
C THR A 545 -4.12 6.64 3.89
N ASP A 546 -5.06 6.92 4.79
CA ASP A 546 -4.84 7.69 6.00
C ASP A 546 -4.24 6.80 7.10
N ASP A 547 -3.00 7.07 7.48
CA ASP A 547 -2.26 6.36 8.53
C ASP A 547 -2.84 6.59 9.94
N ALA A 548 -3.53 7.72 10.16
CA ALA A 548 -4.22 8.06 11.40
C ALA A 548 -5.74 7.78 11.35
N CYS A 549 -6.20 7.03 10.34
CA CYS A 549 -7.61 6.73 10.07
C CYS A 549 -8.39 6.25 11.30
N MET A 550 -7.83 5.31 12.10
CA MET A 550 -8.50 4.78 13.30
C MET A 550 -8.84 5.88 14.30
N LYS A 551 -7.88 6.78 14.55
CA LYS A 551 -8.04 7.91 15.46
C LYS A 551 -9.09 8.88 14.93
N HIS A 552 -8.94 9.34 13.69
CA HIS A 552 -9.89 10.30 13.09
C HIS A 552 -11.32 9.77 13.07
N TRP A 553 -11.51 8.47 12.80
CA TRP A 553 -12.84 7.87 12.79
C TRP A 553 -13.43 7.69 14.18
N LEU A 554 -12.61 7.35 15.18
CA LEU A 554 -13.07 7.29 16.57
C LEU A 554 -13.39 8.67 17.13
N GLU A 555 -12.63 9.72 16.79
CA GLU A 555 -12.95 11.11 17.16
C GLU A 555 -14.34 11.48 16.62
N ARG A 556 -14.58 11.26 15.32
CA ARG A 556 -15.88 11.47 14.69
C ARG A 556 -17.00 10.65 15.36
N GLU A 557 -16.70 9.41 15.75
CA GLU A 557 -17.69 8.54 16.41
C GLU A 557 -18.05 9.05 17.81
N ILE A 558 -17.05 9.49 18.58
CA ILE A 558 -17.23 10.09 19.90
C ILE A 558 -18.10 11.34 19.78
N ASP A 559 -17.88 12.18 18.77
CA ASP A 559 -18.71 13.36 18.51
C ASP A 559 -20.17 12.97 18.25
N LEU A 560 -20.43 11.95 17.43
CA LEU A 560 -21.79 11.44 17.19
C LEU A 560 -22.47 10.91 18.45
N LEU A 561 -21.73 10.19 19.30
CA LEU A 561 -22.25 9.69 20.57
C LEU A 561 -22.55 10.82 21.54
N ASN A 562 -21.70 11.86 21.57
CA ASN A 562 -21.93 13.06 22.36
C ASN A 562 -23.17 13.83 21.87
N GLU A 563 -23.33 14.02 20.56
CA GLU A 563 -24.52 14.62 19.93
C GLU A 563 -25.81 13.89 20.32
N ALA A 564 -25.75 12.55 20.42
CA ALA A 564 -26.89 11.71 20.79
C ALA A 564 -27.10 11.56 22.31
N GLY A 565 -26.21 12.09 23.16
CA GLY A 565 -26.30 11.94 24.62
C GLY A 565 -25.91 10.54 25.13
N LEU A 566 -25.12 9.79 24.37
CA LEU A 566 -24.56 8.47 24.70
C LEU A 566 -23.05 8.51 25.00
N GLY A 567 -22.43 9.70 25.06
CA GLY A 567 -20.98 9.90 25.25
C GLY A 567 -20.37 9.29 26.52
N ASN A 568 -21.19 9.02 27.55
CA ASN A 568 -20.72 8.41 28.80
C ASN A 568 -20.76 6.87 28.79
N ILE A 569 -21.28 6.25 27.73
CA ILE A 569 -21.30 4.79 27.62
C ILE A 569 -19.90 4.29 27.28
N LYS A 570 -19.49 3.18 27.91
CA LYS A 570 -18.20 2.53 27.63
C LYS A 570 -18.07 2.20 26.16
N ARG A 571 -16.88 2.39 25.59
CA ARG A 571 -16.57 2.10 24.19
C ARG A 571 -15.59 0.94 24.13
N TYR A 572 -16.06 -0.22 23.70
CA TYR A 572 -15.22 -1.38 23.48
C TYR A 572 -14.97 -1.52 21.98
N LEU A 573 -13.72 -1.40 21.56
CA LEU A 573 -13.31 -1.75 20.20
C LEU A 573 -13.21 -3.27 20.12
N THR A 574 -14.33 -3.94 19.87
CA THR A 574 -14.46 -5.40 20.01
C THR A 574 -13.76 -6.16 18.90
N GLU A 575 -13.59 -5.54 17.73
CA GLU A 575 -12.79 -6.05 16.63
C GLU A 575 -11.96 -4.93 16.02
N TRP A 576 -10.65 -5.15 15.93
CA TRP A 576 -9.81 -4.28 15.13
C TRP A 576 -8.62 -4.98 14.50
N ASN A 577 -8.29 -4.54 13.29
CA ASN A 577 -7.08 -4.88 12.55
C ASN A 577 -6.80 -3.77 11.50
N LEU A 578 -5.64 -3.79 10.85
CA LEU A 578 -5.36 -2.99 9.66
C LEU A 578 -6.26 -3.46 8.50
N THR A 579 -6.31 -4.77 8.28
CA THR A 579 -6.88 -5.40 7.09
C THR A 579 -7.75 -6.59 7.49
N PHE A 580 -8.80 -6.86 6.72
CA PHE A 580 -9.58 -8.09 6.78
C PHE A 580 -8.92 -9.20 5.98
N SER A 581 -8.00 -8.88 5.06
CA SER A 581 -7.33 -9.86 4.23
C SER A 581 -6.46 -10.78 5.10
N GLU A 582 -6.73 -12.07 4.95
CA GLU A 582 -6.00 -13.17 5.57
C GLU A 582 -4.94 -13.73 4.62
N ARG A 583 -4.65 -13.01 3.53
CA ARG A 583 -3.61 -13.29 2.53
C ARG A 583 -2.68 -12.11 2.28
N ASN A 584 -2.60 -11.20 3.26
CA ASN A 584 -1.80 -10.00 3.18
C ASN A 584 -0.51 -10.16 3.99
N TYR A 585 0.63 -10.35 3.31
CA TYR A 585 1.92 -10.60 3.97
C TYR A 585 2.38 -9.49 4.92
N ILE A 586 1.83 -8.27 4.84
CA ILE A 586 2.11 -7.20 5.82
C ILE A 586 1.74 -7.64 7.24
N ASN A 587 0.74 -8.52 7.41
CA ASN A 587 0.34 -9.07 8.71
C ASN A 587 1.48 -9.83 9.43
N ASP A 588 2.43 -10.38 8.67
CA ASP A 588 3.55 -11.18 9.19
C ASP A 588 4.82 -10.35 9.46
N THR A 589 4.80 -9.05 9.18
CA THR A 589 6.00 -8.18 9.24
C THR A 589 6.11 -7.38 10.55
N CYS A 590 7.29 -6.79 10.78
CA CYS A 590 7.51 -5.84 11.88
C CYS A 590 6.58 -4.62 11.83
N PHE A 591 6.18 -4.20 10.62
CA PHE A 591 5.21 -3.10 10.47
C PHE A 591 3.95 -3.37 11.28
N LYS A 592 3.48 -4.63 11.33
CA LYS A 592 2.26 -4.97 12.04
C LYS A 592 2.39 -4.74 13.55
N GLY A 593 3.54 -5.09 14.13
CA GLY A 593 3.84 -4.79 15.53
C GLY A 593 3.92 -3.28 15.79
N ALA A 594 4.59 -2.54 14.92
CA ALA A 594 4.73 -1.09 15.04
C ALA A 594 3.39 -0.37 14.89
N TYR A 595 2.54 -0.81 13.95
CA TYR A 595 1.17 -0.33 13.74
C TYR A 595 0.29 -0.53 14.97
N ILE A 596 0.39 -1.68 15.66
CA ILE A 596 -0.38 -1.94 16.89
C ILE A 596 -0.02 -0.95 17.98
N ILE A 597 1.29 -0.76 18.26
CA ILE A 597 1.75 0.17 19.29
C ILE A 597 1.33 1.59 18.91
N LYS A 598 1.57 2.01 17.66
CA LYS A 598 1.18 3.33 17.15
C LYS A 598 -0.29 3.64 17.41
N ASN A 599 -1.19 2.75 17.02
CA ASN A 599 -2.63 2.98 17.19
C ASN A 599 -3.03 2.96 18.67
N ILE A 600 -2.42 2.13 19.51
CA ILE A 600 -2.67 2.16 20.96
C ILE A 600 -2.25 3.51 21.55
N LEU A 601 -1.11 4.06 21.15
CA LEU A 601 -0.62 5.37 21.60
C LEU A 601 -1.49 6.53 21.11
N ASP A 602 -2.01 6.43 19.87
CA ASP A 602 -2.92 7.41 19.28
C ASP A 602 -4.28 7.45 19.98
N LEU A 603 -4.78 6.30 20.42
CA LEU A 603 -6.09 6.14 21.06
C LEU A 603 -6.08 6.35 22.58
N TYR A 604 -5.00 6.89 23.14
CA TYR A 604 -4.87 7.11 24.57
C TYR A 604 -6.04 7.90 25.16
N GLY A 605 -6.85 7.24 25.99
CA GLY A 605 -8.01 7.83 26.66
C GLY A 605 -9.29 7.89 25.83
N MET A 606 -9.34 7.28 24.64
CA MET A 606 -10.51 7.33 23.74
C MET A 606 -11.46 6.13 23.91
N VAL A 607 -10.93 4.98 24.31
CA VAL A 607 -11.66 3.70 24.41
C VAL A 607 -11.42 3.05 25.77
N ASP A 608 -12.35 2.18 26.18
CA ASP A 608 -12.32 1.51 27.48
C ASP A 608 -11.75 0.08 27.41
N ASP A 609 -11.82 -0.56 26.24
CA ASP A 609 -11.21 -1.87 25.97
C ASP A 609 -11.02 -2.09 24.46
N MET A 610 -10.09 -2.97 24.08
CA MET A 610 -9.74 -3.28 22.68
C MET A 610 -9.47 -4.77 22.49
N GLY A 611 -10.25 -5.43 21.63
CA GLY A 611 -10.10 -6.81 21.22
C GLY A 611 -9.45 -6.93 19.85
N TYR A 612 -8.20 -7.40 19.81
CA TYR A 612 -7.52 -7.63 18.54
C TYR A 612 -8.19 -8.76 17.75
N PHE A 613 -8.39 -8.55 16.45
CA PHE A 613 -8.90 -9.55 15.52
C PHE A 613 -7.74 -10.01 14.62
N ILE A 614 -7.14 -11.18 14.79
CA ILE A 614 -7.55 -12.30 15.64
C ILE A 614 -6.34 -12.99 16.30
N GLY A 615 -6.57 -13.88 17.27
CA GLY A 615 -5.50 -14.53 18.01
C GLY A 615 -4.64 -15.50 17.18
N SER A 616 -5.23 -16.27 16.27
CA SER A 616 -4.57 -17.41 15.64
C SER A 616 -4.87 -17.51 14.15
N ASP A 617 -3.83 -17.77 13.36
CA ASP A 617 -3.93 -18.08 11.93
C ASP A 617 -4.78 -19.32 11.64
N ARG A 618 -4.91 -20.26 12.60
CA ARG A 618 -5.71 -21.50 12.45
C ARG A 618 -7.20 -21.27 12.18
N ILE A 619 -7.67 -20.05 12.38
CA ILE A 619 -9.05 -19.64 12.16
C ILE A 619 -9.30 -19.37 10.67
N SER A 620 -8.26 -18.96 9.94
CA SER A 620 -8.31 -18.54 8.53
C SER A 620 -7.65 -19.54 7.56
N GLU A 621 -7.43 -20.77 8.03
CA GLU A 621 -6.83 -21.84 7.24
C GLU A 621 -7.75 -22.27 6.09
N SER A 622 -7.17 -22.47 4.92
CA SER A 622 -7.87 -22.96 3.73
C SER A 622 -6.93 -23.77 2.84
N TYR A 623 -7.44 -24.27 1.72
CA TYR A 623 -6.71 -25.14 0.79
C TYR A 623 -5.45 -24.50 0.19
N ASP A 624 -5.39 -23.16 0.15
CA ASP A 624 -4.29 -22.36 -0.37
C ASP A 624 -3.25 -21.93 0.70
N SER A 625 -3.54 -22.11 1.99
CA SER A 625 -2.66 -21.68 3.10
C SER A 625 -1.64 -22.77 3.51
N GLN A 626 -0.94 -23.36 2.54
CA GLN A 626 0.01 -24.46 2.82
C GLN A 626 1.32 -23.97 3.45
N GLU A 627 1.73 -22.74 3.14
CA GLU A 627 2.99 -22.14 3.59
C GLU A 627 3.00 -21.86 5.11
N LEU A 628 4.20 -21.70 5.69
CA LEU A 628 4.37 -21.38 7.12
C LEU A 628 3.74 -20.02 7.47
N LEU A 629 4.01 -19.02 6.63
CA LEU A 629 3.42 -17.70 6.67
C LEU A 629 2.70 -17.49 5.34
N TYR A 630 1.46 -17.01 5.41
CA TYR A 630 0.61 -16.81 4.22
C TYR A 630 -0.14 -15.48 4.27
N GLY A 631 0.25 -14.55 5.16
CA GLY A 631 -0.44 -13.29 5.35
C GLY A 631 -1.68 -13.35 6.25
N GLY A 632 -1.78 -14.38 7.10
CA GLY A 632 -2.87 -14.53 8.06
C GLY A 632 -2.90 -13.42 9.11
N THR A 633 -4.10 -13.04 9.57
CA THR A 633 -4.30 -11.91 10.52
C THR A 633 -3.95 -12.25 11.97
N GLY A 634 -3.62 -13.50 12.27
CA GLY A 634 -3.36 -14.01 13.61
C GLY A 634 -2.14 -13.36 14.29
N LEU A 635 -2.19 -13.19 15.61
CA LEU A 635 -1.01 -12.85 16.42
C LEU A 635 0.03 -13.99 16.44
N MET A 636 -0.41 -15.21 16.12
CA MET A 636 0.36 -16.43 16.13
C MET A 636 0.14 -17.22 14.85
N THR A 637 1.22 -17.78 14.30
CA THR A 637 1.18 -18.66 13.12
C THR A 637 0.45 -19.96 13.42
N ARG A 638 0.11 -20.72 12.37
CA ARG A 638 -0.45 -22.08 12.50
C ARG A 638 0.40 -23.00 13.39
N ASP A 639 1.71 -22.84 13.38
CA ASP A 639 2.67 -23.68 14.11
C ASP A 639 3.04 -23.11 15.50
N GLY A 640 2.22 -22.19 16.01
CA GLY A 640 2.36 -21.66 17.37
C GLY A 640 3.55 -20.71 17.54
N ILE A 641 4.02 -20.07 16.46
CA ILE A 641 5.09 -19.07 16.52
C ILE A 641 4.44 -17.69 16.67
N LEU A 642 4.87 -16.92 17.69
CA LEU A 642 4.36 -15.58 17.91
C LEU A 642 4.93 -14.63 16.84
N LYS A 643 4.05 -13.85 16.20
CA LYS A 643 4.43 -12.86 15.18
C LYS A 643 4.86 -11.53 15.84
N PRO A 644 5.50 -10.60 15.11
CA PRO A 644 5.78 -9.26 15.63
C PRO A 644 4.54 -8.55 16.21
N ALA A 645 3.36 -8.81 15.65
CA ALA A 645 2.08 -8.34 16.18
C ALA A 645 1.79 -8.86 17.60
N GLY A 646 2.06 -10.13 17.88
CA GLY A 646 1.90 -10.72 19.21
C GLY A 646 2.89 -10.17 20.22
N PHE A 647 4.13 -9.97 19.81
CA PHE A 647 5.15 -9.34 20.67
C PHE A 647 4.87 -7.88 20.98
N ALA A 648 4.19 -7.13 20.11
CA ALA A 648 3.71 -5.79 20.44
C ALA A 648 2.80 -5.80 21.69
N PHE A 649 1.84 -6.72 21.75
CA PHE A 649 1.01 -6.90 22.95
C PHE A 649 1.83 -7.42 24.14
N GLU A 650 2.75 -8.35 23.94
CA GLU A 650 3.62 -8.85 25.01
C GLU A 650 4.45 -7.71 25.63
N PHE A 651 5.04 -6.83 24.82
CA PHE A 651 5.77 -5.65 25.29
C PHE A 651 4.88 -4.65 26.02
N LEU A 652 3.67 -4.41 25.52
CA LEU A 652 2.69 -3.53 26.16
C LEU A 652 2.26 -4.03 27.55
N GLN A 653 2.23 -5.34 27.78
CA GLN A 653 1.96 -5.93 29.11
C GLN A 653 3.08 -5.71 30.12
N ARG A 654 4.29 -5.36 29.66
CA ARG A 654 5.43 -5.08 30.55
C ARG A 654 5.42 -3.65 31.11
N LEU A 655 4.51 -2.80 30.65
CA LEU A 655 4.33 -1.45 31.15
C LEU A 655 3.83 -1.44 32.59
N TYR A 656 4.23 -0.41 33.33
CA TYR A 656 3.85 -0.25 34.73
C TYR A 656 2.52 0.49 34.90
N PRO A 657 1.88 0.42 36.08
CA PRO A 657 0.54 0.98 36.30
C PRO A 657 0.43 2.51 36.25
N TYR A 658 1.54 3.24 36.34
CA TYR A 658 1.50 4.70 36.37
C TYR A 658 2.14 5.29 35.10
N TYR A 659 1.40 6.14 34.41
CA TYR A 659 1.81 6.95 33.27
C TYR A 659 2.72 8.10 33.70
N ILE A 660 3.78 8.38 32.94
CA ILE A 660 4.61 9.59 33.07
C ILE A 660 4.44 10.52 31.86
N GLY A 661 4.55 9.98 30.65
CA GLY A 661 4.64 10.79 29.44
C GLY A 661 4.51 9.96 28.17
N LYS A 662 4.10 10.59 27.06
CA LYS A 662 4.07 9.96 25.74
C LYS A 662 4.43 10.96 24.64
N GLY A 663 5.10 10.47 23.61
CA GLY A 663 5.23 11.15 22.32
C GLY A 663 4.40 10.43 21.25
N ALA A 664 4.64 10.78 19.99
CA ALA A 664 4.05 10.05 18.86
C ALA A 664 4.57 8.62 18.75
N ASN A 665 5.80 8.36 19.22
CA ASN A 665 6.51 7.10 19.01
C ASN A 665 6.79 6.30 20.29
N TYR A 666 6.39 6.81 21.46
CA TYR A 666 6.71 6.17 22.73
C TYR A 666 5.72 6.51 23.84
N LEU A 667 5.67 5.66 24.86
CA LEU A 667 4.93 5.84 26.11
C LEU A 667 5.79 5.38 27.29
N ILE A 668 5.83 6.20 28.36
CA ILE A 668 6.68 6.04 29.54
C ILE A 668 5.79 5.78 30.76
N THR A 669 6.16 4.77 31.54
CA THR A 669 5.44 4.34 32.74
C THR A 669 6.39 4.06 33.91
N THR A 670 5.89 4.07 35.13
CA THR A 670 6.63 3.75 36.36
C THR A 670 5.81 2.91 37.34
N ASP A 671 6.49 2.17 38.22
CA ASP A 671 5.90 1.51 39.38
C ASP A 671 5.99 2.35 40.66
N ARG A 672 6.49 3.59 40.60
CA ARG A 672 6.79 4.48 41.74
C ARG A 672 7.93 3.99 42.65
N HIS A 673 8.71 3.01 42.20
CA HIS A 673 9.81 2.41 42.94
C HIS A 673 11.09 2.39 42.11
N ASP A 674 11.44 3.55 41.55
CA ASP A 674 12.64 3.79 40.73
C ASP A 674 12.81 2.81 39.54
N SER A 675 11.68 2.27 39.06
CA SER A 675 11.62 1.47 37.84
C SER A 675 10.71 2.14 36.83
N TYR A 676 11.17 2.12 35.57
CA TYR A 676 10.49 2.76 34.45
C TYR A 676 10.42 1.81 33.27
N GLY A 677 9.27 1.81 32.60
CA GLY A 677 8.97 1.01 31.41
C GLY A 677 8.64 1.94 30.26
N ILE A 678 9.36 1.80 29.15
CA ILE A 678 9.17 2.61 27.95
C ILE A 678 8.85 1.67 26.80
N ILE A 679 7.68 1.85 26.18
CA ILE A 679 7.34 1.21 24.92
C ILE A 679 7.63 2.19 23.78
N CYS A 680 8.25 1.72 22.70
CA CYS A 680 8.59 2.52 21.53
C CYS A 680 8.19 1.82 20.23
N HIS A 681 7.89 2.60 19.20
CA HIS A 681 7.74 2.12 17.82
C HIS A 681 8.30 3.13 16.81
N ASN A 682 8.79 2.61 15.68
CA ASN A 682 9.15 3.39 14.52
C ASN A 682 8.32 2.98 13.30
N GLN A 683 6.99 3.08 13.39
CA GLN A 683 6.13 2.68 12.28
C GLN A 683 6.31 3.63 11.09
N ARG A 684 6.64 3.07 9.93
CA ARG A 684 6.69 3.79 8.64
C ARG A 684 5.40 3.59 7.89
N LYS A 685 5.00 4.58 7.10
CA LYS A 685 3.75 4.54 6.34
C LYS A 685 3.82 3.55 5.19
N LEU A 686 2.67 3.02 4.80
CA LEU A 686 2.55 2.21 3.60
C LEU A 686 2.57 3.13 2.38
N GLY A 687 3.37 2.78 1.38
CA GLY A 687 3.57 3.54 0.16
C GLY A 687 2.47 3.30 -0.88
N TYR A 688 2.46 4.10 -1.94
CA TYR A 688 1.44 4.02 -3.00
C TYR A 688 1.35 2.63 -3.66
N ILE A 689 2.47 1.92 -3.80
CA ILE A 689 2.53 0.57 -4.39
C ILE A 689 1.66 -0.40 -3.60
N TYR A 690 1.72 -0.34 -2.26
CA TYR A 690 0.91 -1.20 -1.42
C TYR A 690 -0.57 -1.08 -1.77
N TYR A 691 -1.05 0.16 -1.95
CA TYR A 691 -2.45 0.44 -2.24
C TYR A 691 -2.88 0.07 -3.67
N LEU A 692 -1.94 0.02 -4.62
CA LEU A 692 -2.19 -0.40 -5.99
C LEU A 692 -2.08 -1.93 -6.19
N THR A 693 -1.25 -2.62 -5.42
CA THR A 693 -1.13 -4.08 -5.47
C THR A 693 -2.27 -4.74 -4.68
N LYS A 694 -2.94 -5.76 -5.23
CA LYS A 694 -3.98 -6.47 -4.48
C LYS A 694 -3.38 -7.15 -3.24
N GLU A 695 -4.19 -7.28 -2.19
CA GLU A 695 -3.72 -7.76 -0.88
C GLU A 695 -3.18 -9.19 -0.95
N ASP A 696 -3.75 -10.05 -1.80
CA ASP A 696 -3.34 -11.43 -2.05
C ASP A 696 -2.26 -11.58 -3.13
N GLU A 697 -1.77 -10.47 -3.70
CA GLU A 697 -0.73 -10.43 -4.73
C GLU A 697 0.58 -9.77 -4.23
N LEU A 698 0.68 -9.51 -2.91
CA LEU A 698 1.90 -8.93 -2.34
C LEU A 698 3.07 -9.91 -2.42
N GLU A 699 4.22 -9.42 -2.88
CA GLU A 699 5.44 -10.23 -3.03
C GLU A 699 6.23 -10.23 -1.73
N LYS A 700 6.31 -11.39 -1.07
CA LYS A 700 7.02 -11.56 0.21
C LYS A 700 8.54 -11.36 0.08
N GLU A 701 9.09 -11.57 -1.11
CA GLU A 701 10.50 -11.43 -1.45
C GLU A 701 10.95 -9.97 -1.40
N SER A 702 10.03 -9.05 -1.70
CA SER A 702 10.27 -7.62 -1.98
C SER A 702 9.41 -6.67 -1.12
N LEU A 703 9.09 -7.05 0.11
CA LEU A 703 8.16 -6.33 0.98
C LEU A 703 8.55 -4.86 1.26
N TRP A 704 9.82 -4.50 1.14
CA TRP A 704 10.30 -3.13 1.39
C TRP A 704 9.67 -2.09 0.45
N LYS A 705 9.28 -2.47 -0.78
CA LYS A 705 8.68 -1.54 -1.76
C LYS A 705 7.30 -1.04 -1.33
N TYR A 706 6.65 -1.72 -0.40
CA TYR A 706 5.32 -1.37 0.08
C TYR A 706 5.32 -0.28 1.15
N PHE A 707 6.48 0.23 1.56
CA PHE A 707 6.61 1.35 2.51
C PHE A 707 6.97 2.65 1.79
N GLU A 708 6.56 3.79 2.34
CA GLU A 708 6.84 5.11 1.79
C GLU A 708 8.34 5.45 1.87
N ASP A 709 8.96 5.10 3.01
CA ASP A 709 10.37 5.28 3.30
C ASP A 709 10.88 4.19 4.26
N ARG A 710 12.20 4.15 4.46
CA ARG A 710 12.88 3.24 5.39
C ARG A 710 13.66 4.01 6.45
N ASP A 711 13.19 5.20 6.80
CA ASP A 711 13.92 6.10 7.68
C ASP A 711 14.02 5.57 9.11
N THR A 712 15.15 5.89 9.72
CA THR A 712 15.45 5.51 11.10
C THR A 712 15.00 6.62 12.04
N LEU A 713 14.76 6.28 13.30
CA LEU A 713 14.32 7.22 14.32
C LEU A 713 15.28 7.18 15.51
N ASP A 714 15.82 8.32 15.90
CA ASP A 714 16.59 8.50 17.13
C ASP A 714 15.72 9.19 18.19
N LEU A 715 15.24 8.40 19.16
CA LEU A 715 14.48 8.90 20.29
C LEU A 715 15.44 9.34 21.40
N GLN A 716 15.47 10.65 21.66
CA GLN A 716 16.28 11.29 22.69
C GLN A 716 15.39 11.67 23.88
N LEU A 717 15.29 10.78 24.86
CA LEU A 717 14.42 10.97 26.03
C LEU A 717 15.24 11.35 27.26
N GLU A 718 14.86 12.43 27.92
CA GLU A 718 15.44 12.84 29.21
C GLU A 718 14.39 12.64 30.31
N LEU A 719 14.67 11.74 31.24
CA LEU A 719 13.89 11.60 32.46
C LEU A 719 14.56 12.44 33.55
N ASN A 720 13.81 13.32 34.19
CA ASN A 720 14.28 14.23 35.24
C ASN A 720 13.67 13.86 36.59
N ASP A 721 14.28 14.39 37.66
CA ASP A 721 13.90 14.14 39.06
C ASP A 721 14.11 12.69 39.51
N LEU A 722 15.10 12.00 38.93
CA LEU A 722 15.48 10.65 39.34
C LEU A 722 16.40 10.69 40.56
N PRO A 723 16.28 9.74 41.50
CA PRO A 723 17.28 9.56 42.52
C PRO A 723 18.66 9.23 41.93
N ASN A 724 19.70 9.99 42.30
CA ASN A 724 21.07 9.69 41.89
C ASN A 724 21.46 8.24 42.23
N GLY A 725 22.24 7.61 41.35
CA GLY A 725 22.67 6.23 41.48
C GLY A 725 22.88 5.54 40.14
N THR A 726 23.21 4.24 40.19
CA THR A 726 23.45 3.45 38.98
C THR A 726 22.15 2.81 38.50
N TYR A 727 21.77 3.06 37.26
CA TYR A 727 20.59 2.46 36.62
C TYR A 727 21.00 1.37 35.63
N GLN A 728 20.26 0.26 35.64
CA GLN A 728 20.29 -0.76 34.60
C GLN A 728 19.23 -0.45 33.55
N ILE A 729 19.63 -0.46 32.28
CA ILE A 729 18.76 -0.26 31.13
C ILE A 729 18.77 -1.55 30.32
N LYS A 730 17.62 -2.22 30.23
CA LYS A 730 17.39 -3.40 29.39
C LYS A 730 16.51 -3.03 28.22
N THR A 731 16.95 -3.30 27.00
CA THR A 731 16.15 -3.08 25.80
C THR A 731 15.82 -4.42 25.17
N TYR A 732 14.53 -4.66 24.95
CA TYR A 732 14.00 -5.77 24.17
C TYR A 732 13.50 -5.20 22.86
N CYS A 733 13.98 -5.68 21.70
CA CYS A 733 13.51 -5.18 20.42
C CYS A 733 13.20 -6.27 19.40
N ILE A 734 12.26 -5.95 18.53
CA ILE A 734 11.98 -6.66 17.29
C ILE A 734 12.11 -5.67 16.15
N ASN A 735 12.94 -6.02 15.18
CA ASN A 735 13.19 -5.23 14.00
C ASN A 735 13.48 -6.15 12.81
N ILE A 736 13.81 -5.57 11.66
CA ILE A 736 14.02 -6.35 10.45
C ILE A 736 15.13 -7.41 10.59
N LYS A 737 16.07 -7.22 11.53
CA LYS A 737 17.20 -8.14 11.77
C LYS A 737 16.96 -9.12 12.93
N ASN A 738 15.99 -8.88 13.81
CA ASN A 738 15.83 -9.66 15.05
C ASN A 738 14.35 -9.88 15.38
N GLY A 739 13.97 -11.13 15.68
CA GLY A 739 12.60 -11.47 16.08
C GLY A 739 11.55 -11.37 14.97
N ASN A 740 11.97 -11.12 13.72
CA ASN A 740 11.08 -10.97 12.58
C ASN A 740 10.89 -12.30 11.84
N VAL A 741 9.72 -12.92 12.04
CA VAL A 741 9.35 -14.21 11.43
C VAL A 741 9.56 -14.21 9.91
N MET A 742 9.25 -13.13 9.21
CA MET A 742 9.35 -13.07 7.74
C MET A 742 10.81 -13.11 7.26
N ASN A 743 11.70 -12.36 7.92
CA ASN A 743 13.11 -12.31 7.55
C ASN A 743 13.84 -13.61 7.90
N ILE A 744 13.51 -14.21 9.05
CA ILE A 744 14.06 -15.52 9.43
C ILE A 744 13.60 -16.59 8.44
N TRP A 745 12.34 -16.53 7.97
CA TRP A 745 11.85 -17.45 6.95
C TRP A 745 12.51 -17.23 5.59
N LYS A 746 12.80 -15.97 5.23
CA LYS A 746 13.60 -15.62 4.05
C LYS A 746 15.01 -16.24 4.10
N GLU A 747 15.69 -16.20 5.24
CA GLU A 747 16.99 -16.86 5.44
C GLU A 747 16.92 -18.39 5.27
N MET A 748 15.75 -18.97 5.51
CA MET A 748 15.45 -20.38 5.27
C MET A 748 14.86 -20.63 3.87
N ALA A 749 15.14 -19.74 2.91
CA ALA A 749 14.69 -19.82 1.52
C ALA A 749 13.16 -19.97 1.35
N TYR A 750 12.38 -19.43 2.30
CA TYR A 750 10.92 -19.57 2.35
C TYR A 750 10.45 -21.03 2.28
N GLU A 751 11.21 -21.95 2.87
CA GLU A 751 10.90 -23.38 2.87
C GLU A 751 9.49 -23.65 3.38
N LYS A 752 8.72 -24.42 2.60
CA LYS A 752 7.32 -24.73 2.89
C LYS A 752 7.20 -25.86 3.90
N GLU A 753 8.11 -26.83 3.81
CA GLU A 753 8.08 -28.05 4.63
C GLU A 753 9.19 -28.01 5.68
N LEU A 754 8.93 -27.33 6.79
CA LEU A 754 9.84 -27.33 7.93
C LEU A 754 9.67 -28.59 8.80
N SER A 755 10.76 -29.26 9.15
CA SER A 755 10.70 -30.34 10.14
C SER A 755 10.37 -29.80 11.53
N ARG A 756 9.99 -30.68 12.46
CA ARG A 756 9.74 -30.27 13.85
C ARG A 756 10.95 -29.61 14.52
N ASN A 757 12.17 -30.03 14.16
CA ASN A 757 13.38 -29.42 14.68
C ASN A 757 13.61 -28.03 14.07
N ASP A 758 13.29 -27.86 12.79
CA ASP A 758 13.37 -26.57 12.10
C ASP A 758 12.36 -25.58 12.68
N ILE A 759 11.11 -25.98 12.92
CA ILE A 759 10.11 -25.15 13.60
C ILE A 759 10.57 -24.74 15.01
N LYS A 760 11.20 -25.65 15.76
CA LYS A 760 11.73 -25.35 17.09
C LYS A 760 12.90 -24.37 17.03
N TYR A 761 13.78 -24.49 16.04
CA TYR A 761 14.85 -23.54 15.78
C TYR A 761 14.28 -22.17 15.38
N PHE A 762 13.37 -22.17 14.41
CA PHE A 762 12.65 -20.99 13.92
C PHE A 762 12.02 -20.20 15.07
N ARG A 763 11.28 -20.88 15.95
CA ARG A 763 10.66 -20.26 17.13
C ARG A 763 11.68 -19.57 18.03
N ARG A 764 12.87 -20.15 18.24
CA ARG A 764 13.93 -19.54 19.06
C ARG A 764 14.53 -18.30 18.41
N MET A 765 14.67 -18.31 17.09
CA MET A 765 15.18 -17.17 16.33
C MET A 765 14.20 -16.00 16.31
N CYS A 766 12.90 -16.29 16.42
CA CYS A 766 11.84 -15.29 16.43
C CYS A 766 11.67 -14.55 17.77
N GLU A 767 12.48 -14.86 18.79
CA GLU A 767 12.44 -14.15 20.07
C GLU A 767 13.05 -12.74 19.99
N PRO A 768 12.63 -11.79 20.86
CA PRO A 768 13.18 -10.45 20.89
C PRO A 768 14.67 -10.42 21.23
N LYS A 769 15.42 -9.51 20.59
CA LYS A 769 16.80 -9.24 20.97
C LYS A 769 16.84 -8.48 22.29
N LEU A 770 17.64 -8.97 23.25
CA LEU A 770 17.90 -8.31 24.52
C LEU A 770 19.29 -7.66 24.53
N THR A 771 19.35 -6.38 24.89
CA THR A 771 20.60 -5.68 25.25
C THR A 771 20.50 -5.14 26.68
N ILE A 772 21.63 -5.09 27.38
CA ILE A 772 21.71 -4.61 28.76
C ILE A 772 22.89 -3.64 28.86
N ARG A 773 22.64 -2.44 29.38
CA ARG A 773 23.67 -1.47 29.75
C ARG A 773 23.43 -0.90 31.14
N LYS A 774 24.44 -0.23 31.69
CA LYS A 774 24.34 0.54 32.93
C LYS A 774 24.72 1.99 32.66
N GLN A 775 24.11 2.91 33.39
CA GLN A 775 24.38 4.34 33.30
C GLN A 775 24.21 4.95 34.69
N ASP A 776 25.17 5.78 35.09
CA ASP A 776 25.10 6.53 36.34
C ASP A 776 24.32 7.83 36.13
N VAL A 777 23.52 8.17 37.14
CA VAL A 777 22.74 9.41 37.20
C VAL A 777 23.35 10.31 38.26
N GLU A 778 23.94 11.39 37.79
CA GLU A 778 24.48 12.52 38.55
C GLU A 778 23.67 13.73 38.05
N ASP A 779 23.09 14.54 38.94
CA ASP A 779 22.13 15.65 38.62
C ASP A 779 20.66 15.25 38.38
N ALA A 780 20.22 14.12 38.93
CA ALA A 780 18.82 13.68 38.89
C ALA A 780 18.21 13.58 37.48
N ALA A 781 19.04 13.44 36.44
CA ALA A 781 18.61 13.36 35.06
C ALA A 781 19.23 12.14 34.34
N LEU A 782 18.39 11.33 33.72
CA LEU A 782 18.79 10.20 32.89
C LEU A 782 18.48 10.49 31.42
N LYS A 783 19.54 10.60 30.61
CA LYS A 783 19.44 10.75 29.16
C LYS A 783 19.50 9.40 28.48
N LEU A 784 18.46 9.06 27.73
CA LEU A 784 18.33 7.85 26.94
C LEU A 784 18.40 8.22 25.47
N ASN A 785 19.42 7.70 24.78
CA ASN A 785 19.42 7.65 23.32
C ASN A 785 18.97 6.27 22.84
N ILE A 786 17.95 6.24 21.98
CA ILE A 786 17.27 5.03 21.52
C ILE A 786 17.14 5.10 19.99
N PRO A 787 18.16 4.60 19.25
CA PRO A 787 18.07 4.47 17.80
C PRO A 787 17.14 3.30 17.44
N MET A 788 16.27 3.52 16.47
CA MET A 788 15.26 2.57 16.01
C MET A 788 15.31 2.43 14.49
N GLN A 789 15.37 1.19 14.00
CA GLN A 789 15.22 0.92 12.57
C GLN A 789 13.77 1.15 12.14
N TYR A 790 13.53 1.27 10.83
CA TYR A 790 12.18 1.35 10.32
C TYR A 790 11.33 0.13 10.74
N ASN A 791 10.08 0.39 11.12
CA ASN A 791 9.14 -0.57 11.67
C ASN A 791 9.60 -1.32 12.93
N GLU A 792 10.66 -0.84 13.61
CA GLU A 792 11.11 -1.44 14.87
C GLU A 792 10.12 -1.18 16.00
N ILE A 793 9.96 -2.18 16.88
CA ILE A 793 9.30 -2.04 18.16
C ILE A 793 10.27 -2.39 19.28
N ALA A 794 10.20 -1.65 20.39
CA ALA A 794 11.07 -1.88 21.53
C ALA A 794 10.36 -1.67 22.86
N PHE A 795 10.71 -2.48 23.84
CA PHE A 795 10.42 -2.24 25.25
C PHE A 795 11.72 -2.04 26.03
N ILE A 796 11.81 -0.93 26.75
CA ILE A 796 12.97 -0.56 27.55
C ILE A 796 12.56 -0.56 29.02
N ARG A 797 13.29 -1.35 29.82
CA ARG A 797 13.17 -1.34 31.27
C ARG A 797 14.37 -0.62 31.87
N VAL A 798 14.11 0.44 32.60
CA VAL A 798 15.09 1.18 33.39
C VAL A 798 14.84 0.87 34.86
N ARG A 799 15.87 0.50 35.62
CA ARG A 799 15.74 0.18 37.04
C ARG A 799 16.97 0.60 37.82
N LYS A 800 16.78 1.28 38.95
CA LYS A 800 17.86 1.62 39.88
C LYS A 800 18.44 0.35 40.54
N LEU A 801 19.77 0.24 40.59
CA LEU A 801 20.48 -0.90 41.20
C LEU A 801 20.99 -0.61 42.62
N ALA A 802 21.43 0.62 42.86
CA ALA A 802 22.04 1.09 44.09
C ALA A 802 21.72 2.57 44.29
#